data_AF-A0A8D1DGK5-F1
#
_entry.id   AF-A0A8D1DGK5-F1
#
_cell.length_a   1.000
_cell.length_b   1.000
_cell.length_c   1.000
_cell.angle_alpha   90.00
_cell.angle_beta   90.00
_cell.angle_gamma   90.00
#
_symmetry.space_group_name_H-M   'P 1'
#
loop_
_entity.id
_entity.type
_entity.pdbx_description
1 polymer ?
#
loop_
_entity_poly.entity_id
_entity_poly.type
_entity_poly.pdbx_seq_one_letter_code
_entity_poly.pdbx_strand_id
1 'polypeptide(L)'
;MGMSVPQSCFGYPLSIFFIVVNEFCERFSYYGMRALLILYFRLFIGWNDNLSTAIYHTFVALCYLTPILGALIADSWLGKFKTIVSLSIVYTIGQVVMAVSSINDLTDFDHDGTPNSMSVHVALSMIGLALIALGTGGIKPCVSAFGGDQFEEGQEKQRNRFFSIFYLAINAGSLLSTIITPMLRVQQCGIHSTQACYPLAFGVPAALMAVSLIVFVIGSRMYKKLKPQGNVMAKVVKCIGFAIKNRFRHRSKKFPKREHWLDWAKEKYDERLICQIKMVTRVMFLYIPLPMFWALFDQQGSRWTLQATTMNGQIGLLKIQPDQMQTVNAILIVIMVPIMDAVVYPLIAKCGLNFTSLRKMTVGMFLASMAFVAAAIVQVEIDKTLPVFPKGNEVQVKVLNIGNNSMSVSFPGTTVTLDQMSQTHEFLTFDVNKLTSINISSAGSPATPVTYNFEQGHRHTLLVWGPSHYRVVKDGLNQKPEKGENGVRFVNTFDESFNVTMDGKVYIDVTSHNASAYQFFPSGAKSFIVHSPEISPQCKNNFTSSSLEFGSAFTYVITRKEDGCPDLKIFEDISPNTINMALQIPQYFLITCGEVVFSVTGLEFSYSQAPSNMKSVLQAGWLLTVAVGNIIVLIVAGAGQFSEQWAEYVLFAGLLLAVCIIFAIMARFYTYINPAEVEAQFDMDEKKKYLGKDSLYPKLDTDVQTQM
;
A
#
# COMPACT_ATOMS: atom_id res chain seq x y z
N MET A 1 47.12 -16.71 28.00
CA MET A 1 45.77 -16.59 28.60
C MET A 1 44.76 -16.82 27.49
N GLY A 2 43.92 -17.85 27.64
CA GLY A 2 43.20 -18.49 26.55
C GLY A 2 42.23 -17.58 25.78
N MET A 3 42.33 -17.62 24.45
CA MET A 3 41.33 -17.06 23.54
C MET A 3 40.06 -17.91 23.66
N SER A 4 38.97 -17.33 24.16
CA SER A 4 37.67 -17.98 24.20
C SER A 4 37.21 -18.28 22.78
N VAL A 5 37.08 -19.57 22.45
CA VAL A 5 36.45 -20.04 21.21
C VAL A 5 35.05 -19.42 21.14
N PRO A 6 34.71 -18.65 20.09
CA PRO A 6 33.36 -18.11 19.96
C PRO A 6 32.38 -19.28 19.89
N GLN A 7 31.42 -19.31 20.82
CA GLN A 7 30.36 -20.31 20.83
C GLN A 7 29.66 -20.32 19.47
N SER A 8 29.82 -21.43 18.74
CA SER A 8 29.20 -21.64 17.44
C SER A 8 27.89 -22.40 17.60
N CYS A 9 26.80 -21.87 17.07
CA CYS A 9 25.56 -22.63 16.88
C CYS A 9 25.43 -22.91 15.37
N PHE A 10 25.27 -24.18 14.99
CA PHE A 10 25.20 -24.62 13.57
C PHE A 10 26.36 -24.13 12.67
N GLY A 11 27.55 -23.86 13.22
CA GLY A 11 28.72 -23.40 12.46
C GLY A 11 28.78 -21.89 12.19
N TYR A 12 27.97 -21.08 12.90
CA TYR A 12 27.98 -19.61 12.81
C TYR A 12 28.32 -18.95 14.15
N PRO A 13 28.94 -17.76 14.13
CA PRO A 13 28.97 -16.87 15.29
C PRO A 13 27.56 -16.66 15.86
N LEU A 14 27.35 -16.96 17.15
CA LEU A 14 26.06 -16.79 17.82
C LEU A 14 25.51 -15.35 17.70
N SER A 15 26.39 -14.36 17.51
CA SER A 15 26.04 -12.96 17.27
C SER A 15 25.14 -12.77 16.04
N ILE A 16 25.32 -13.56 14.98
CA ILE A 16 24.55 -13.44 13.74
C ILE A 16 23.08 -13.79 13.95
N PHE A 17 22.80 -14.77 14.81
CA PHE A 17 21.44 -15.21 15.08
C PHE A 17 20.57 -14.05 15.60
N PHE A 18 21.10 -13.22 16.51
CA PHE A 18 20.40 -12.05 17.03
C PHE A 18 20.08 -11.03 15.94
N ILE A 19 20.97 -10.83 14.96
CA ILE A 19 20.76 -9.91 13.84
C ILE A 19 19.68 -10.43 12.89
N VAL A 20 19.69 -11.74 12.59
CA VAL A 20 18.69 -12.37 11.72
C VAL A 20 17.29 -12.35 12.35
N VAL A 21 17.18 -12.67 13.63
CA VAL A 21 15.88 -12.59 14.35
C VAL A 21 15.39 -11.15 14.41
N ASN A 22 16.28 -10.18 14.68
CA ASN A 22 15.94 -8.76 14.62
C ASN A 22 15.40 -8.38 13.22
N GLU A 23 16.07 -8.79 12.14
CA GLU A 23 15.59 -8.48 10.79
C GLU A 23 14.23 -9.11 10.51
N PHE A 24 14.02 -10.38 10.89
CA PHE A 24 12.73 -11.04 10.73
C PHE A 24 11.60 -10.28 11.44
N CYS A 25 11.78 -9.95 12.72
CA CYS A 25 10.78 -9.26 13.54
C CYS A 25 10.49 -7.85 13.01
N GLU A 26 11.51 -7.09 12.62
CA GLU A 26 11.34 -5.75 12.05
C GLU A 26 10.62 -5.80 10.70
N ARG A 27 10.96 -6.76 9.83
CA ARG A 27 10.28 -6.92 8.52
C ARG A 27 8.84 -7.35 8.68
N PHE A 28 8.56 -8.27 9.60
CA PHE A 28 7.18 -8.61 9.96
C PHE A 28 6.42 -7.36 10.41
N SER A 29 7.01 -6.56 11.32
CA SER A 29 6.38 -5.36 11.86
C SER A 29 6.07 -4.33 10.77
N TYR A 30 7.04 -4.06 9.89
CA TYR A 30 6.89 -3.09 8.80
C TYR A 30 5.82 -3.50 7.78
N TYR A 31 5.94 -4.71 7.20
CA TYR A 31 5.02 -5.15 6.16
C TYR A 31 3.61 -5.42 6.69
N GLY A 32 3.50 -5.98 7.90
CA GLY A 32 2.21 -6.28 8.54
C GLY A 32 1.42 -5.03 8.86
N MET A 33 2.06 -3.99 9.38
CA MET A 33 1.42 -2.70 9.62
C MET A 33 1.09 -1.99 8.30
N ARG A 34 2.05 -1.94 7.36
CA ARG A 34 1.87 -1.30 6.05
C ARG A 34 0.70 -1.88 5.26
N ALA A 35 0.46 -3.20 5.33
CA ALA A 35 -0.63 -3.84 4.61
C ALA A 35 -2.03 -3.33 5.03
N LEU A 36 -2.18 -2.92 6.29
CA LEU A 36 -3.45 -2.51 6.88
C LEU A 36 -3.75 -1.02 6.74
N LEU A 37 -2.73 -0.19 6.56
CA LEU A 37 -2.84 1.28 6.68
C LEU A 37 -3.93 1.88 5.78
N ILE A 38 -4.04 1.44 4.53
CA ILE A 38 -5.02 2.01 3.61
C ILE A 38 -6.46 1.75 4.08
N LEU A 39 -6.74 0.53 4.57
CA LEU A 39 -8.04 0.16 5.10
C LEU A 39 -8.29 0.82 6.46
N TYR A 40 -7.25 1.01 7.27
CA TYR A 40 -7.38 1.76 8.52
C TYR A 40 -7.80 3.22 8.26
N PHE A 41 -7.15 3.92 7.33
CA PHE A 41 -7.53 5.28 6.96
C PHE A 41 -8.94 5.36 6.39
N ARG A 42 -9.33 4.39 5.55
CA ARG A 42 -10.63 4.39 4.89
C ARG A 42 -11.79 3.96 5.79
N LEU A 43 -11.60 2.92 6.60
CA LEU A 43 -12.68 2.23 7.32
C LEU A 43 -12.78 2.58 8.81
N PHE A 44 -11.67 3.04 9.42
CA PHE A 44 -11.64 3.45 10.82
C PHE A 44 -11.60 4.97 10.95
N ILE A 45 -10.62 5.63 10.31
CA ILE A 45 -10.52 7.10 10.34
C ILE A 45 -11.64 7.76 9.51
N GLY A 46 -12.11 7.09 8.46
CA GLY A 46 -13.22 7.56 7.61
C GLY A 46 -12.80 8.57 6.54
N TRP A 47 -11.53 8.57 6.13
CA TRP A 47 -11.08 9.40 5.01
C TRP A 47 -11.49 8.81 3.67
N ASN A 48 -11.68 9.67 2.65
CA ASN A 48 -11.92 9.20 1.30
C ASN A 48 -10.68 8.49 0.70
N ASP A 49 -10.88 7.77 -0.40
CA ASP A 49 -9.87 6.94 -1.05
C ASP A 49 -8.63 7.74 -1.48
N ASN A 50 -8.82 8.97 -1.96
CA ASN A 50 -7.73 9.83 -2.44
C ASN A 50 -6.86 10.32 -1.28
N LEU A 51 -7.46 10.78 -0.18
CA LEU A 51 -6.74 11.24 1.00
C LEU A 51 -6.03 10.07 1.70
N SER A 52 -6.69 8.92 1.80
CA SER A 52 -6.10 7.69 2.34
C SER A 52 -4.88 7.25 1.54
N THR A 53 -4.98 7.29 0.21
CA THR A 53 -3.87 7.01 -0.72
C THR A 53 -2.74 8.02 -0.57
N ALA A 54 -3.05 9.32 -0.50
CA ALA A 54 -2.07 10.39 -0.33
C ALA A 54 -1.25 10.25 0.97
N ILE A 55 -1.92 9.98 2.10
CA ILE A 55 -1.23 9.78 3.39
C ILE A 55 -0.42 8.50 3.39
N TYR A 56 -0.94 7.41 2.83
CA TYR A 56 -0.21 6.15 2.65
C TYR A 56 1.11 6.37 1.91
N HIS A 57 1.08 7.00 0.74
CA HIS A 57 2.28 7.25 -0.07
C HIS A 57 3.20 8.29 0.56
N THR A 58 2.67 9.26 1.31
CA THR A 58 3.49 10.19 2.10
C THR A 58 4.30 9.43 3.16
N PHE A 59 3.66 8.52 3.89
CA PHE A 59 4.34 7.66 4.86
C PHE A 59 5.43 6.81 4.21
N VAL A 60 5.13 6.15 3.09
CA VAL A 60 6.11 5.33 2.36
C VAL A 60 7.27 6.19 1.84
N ALA A 61 7.00 7.36 1.27
CA ALA A 61 8.02 8.30 0.82
C ALA A 61 8.98 8.70 1.95
N LEU A 62 8.44 9.02 3.13
CA LEU A 62 9.25 9.34 4.31
C LEU A 62 10.11 8.15 4.74
N CYS A 63 9.57 6.92 4.77
CA CYS A 63 10.33 5.71 5.11
C CYS A 63 11.53 5.44 4.19
N TYR A 64 11.48 5.90 2.94
CA TYR A 64 12.55 5.75 1.95
C TYR A 64 13.44 7.00 1.81
N LEU A 65 13.04 8.14 2.38
CA LEU A 65 13.82 9.37 2.43
C LEU A 65 14.70 9.46 3.69
N THR A 66 14.16 9.08 4.86
CA THR A 66 14.88 9.09 6.14
C THR A 66 16.09 8.14 6.25
N PRO A 67 16.32 7.10 5.41
CA PRO A 67 17.59 6.37 5.36
C PRO A 67 18.82 7.25 5.19
N ILE A 68 18.71 8.36 4.43
CA ILE A 68 19.81 9.31 4.27
C ILE A 68 20.21 9.88 5.63
N LEU A 69 19.25 10.25 6.46
CA LEU A 69 19.49 10.77 7.81
C LEU A 69 20.11 9.69 8.71
N GLY A 70 19.59 8.46 8.67
CA GLY A 70 20.12 7.34 9.45
C GLY A 70 21.58 7.03 9.13
N ALA A 71 21.93 6.98 7.84
CA ALA A 71 23.29 6.78 7.38
C ALA A 71 24.23 7.91 7.85
N LEU A 72 23.80 9.17 7.71
CA LEU A 72 24.58 10.33 8.16
C LEU A 72 24.87 10.29 9.66
N ILE A 73 23.88 9.92 10.47
CA ILE A 73 24.01 9.83 11.94
C ILE A 73 24.95 8.67 12.33
N ALA A 74 24.79 7.50 11.68
CA ALA A 74 25.62 6.33 11.93
C ALA A 74 27.09 6.55 11.58
N ASP A 75 27.36 7.13 10.40
CA ASP A 75 28.73 7.29 9.90
C ASP A 75 29.45 8.49 10.53
N SER A 76 28.73 9.55 10.89
CA SER A 76 29.35 10.79 11.38
C SER A 76 29.44 10.89 12.91
N TRP A 77 28.46 10.36 13.65
CA TRP A 77 28.29 10.72 15.06
C TRP A 77 28.18 9.51 16.01
N LEU A 78 27.16 8.68 15.86
CA LEU A 78 26.80 7.68 16.88
C LEU A 78 27.44 6.31 16.66
N GLY A 79 27.81 5.97 15.42
CA GLY A 79 28.16 4.62 15.02
C GLY A 79 26.93 3.74 14.78
N LYS A 80 27.06 2.74 13.88
CA LYS A 80 25.94 1.89 13.42
C LYS A 80 25.14 1.27 14.58
N PHE A 81 25.80 0.67 15.58
CA PHE A 81 25.12 0.02 16.70
C PHE A 81 24.23 0.97 17.51
N LYS A 82 24.75 2.15 17.90
CA LYS A 82 23.97 3.11 18.69
C LYS A 82 22.84 3.71 17.87
N THR A 83 23.07 4.00 16.59
CA THR A 83 22.01 4.47 15.69
C THR A 83 20.88 3.45 15.57
N ILE A 84 21.19 2.16 15.38
CA ILE A 84 20.18 1.10 15.32
C ILE A 84 19.36 1.06 16.61
N VAL A 85 20.01 1.04 17.78
CA VAL A 85 19.29 0.99 19.07
C VAL A 85 18.41 2.21 19.28
N SER A 86 18.94 3.42 19.10
CA SER A 86 18.19 4.66 19.32
C SER A 86 16.99 4.80 18.39
N LEU A 87 17.15 4.49 17.10
CA LEU A 87 16.05 4.58 16.14
C LEU A 87 15.05 3.43 16.26
N SER A 88 15.49 2.24 16.69
CA SER A 88 14.56 1.13 17.01
C SER A 88 13.69 1.44 18.24
N ILE A 89 14.18 2.21 19.22
CA ILE A 89 13.34 2.70 20.33
C ILE A 89 12.26 3.65 19.79
N VAL A 90 12.65 4.63 18.96
CA VAL A 90 11.69 5.56 18.34
C VAL A 90 10.66 4.80 17.51
N TYR A 91 11.10 3.80 16.75
CA TYR A 91 10.21 2.94 15.98
C TYR A 91 9.22 2.17 16.88
N THR A 92 9.71 1.55 17.96
CA THR A 92 8.86 0.82 18.90
C THR A 92 7.79 1.73 19.52
N ILE A 93 8.17 2.94 19.94
CA ILE A 93 7.23 3.94 20.45
C ILE A 93 6.19 4.29 19.37
N GLY A 94 6.63 4.54 18.14
CA GLY A 94 5.72 4.83 17.02
C GLY A 94 4.69 3.73 16.77
N GLN A 95 5.11 2.45 16.81
CA GLN A 95 4.20 1.31 16.66
C GLN A 95 3.22 1.19 17.82
N VAL A 96 3.66 1.44 19.06
CA VAL A 96 2.77 1.45 20.23
C VAL A 96 1.75 2.58 20.13
N VAL A 97 2.16 3.79 19.75
CA VAL A 97 1.26 4.93 19.52
C VAL A 97 0.24 4.59 18.43
N MET A 98 0.67 3.95 17.34
CA MET A 98 -0.22 3.51 16.26
C MET A 98 -1.26 2.49 16.76
N ALA A 99 -0.84 1.49 17.55
CA ALA A 99 -1.77 0.53 18.14
C ALA A 99 -2.80 1.20 19.07
N VAL A 100 -2.35 2.10 19.96
CA VAL A 100 -3.23 2.87 20.85
C VAL A 100 -4.20 3.76 20.07
N SER A 101 -3.74 4.39 18.99
CA SER A 101 -4.58 5.25 18.14
C SER A 101 -5.74 4.51 17.46
N SER A 102 -5.72 3.18 17.44
CA SER A 102 -6.76 2.36 16.80
C SER A 102 -7.80 1.80 17.78
N ILE A 103 -7.74 2.17 19.06
CA ILE A 103 -8.68 1.70 20.10
C ILE A 103 -9.89 2.65 20.16
N ASN A 104 -11.05 2.30 19.58
CA ASN A 104 -12.28 3.11 19.69
C ASN A 104 -12.61 3.57 21.12
N ASP A 105 -12.59 2.64 22.08
CA ASP A 105 -12.86 2.87 23.50
C ASP A 105 -11.98 3.97 24.15
N LEU A 106 -10.90 4.43 23.49
CA LEU A 106 -10.09 5.54 23.98
C LEU A 106 -10.87 6.87 24.01
N THR A 107 -11.82 7.07 23.10
CA THR A 107 -12.62 8.30 23.02
C THR A 107 -14.12 8.06 22.88
N ASP A 108 -14.59 6.81 23.04
CA ASP A 108 -16.00 6.42 23.08
C ASP A 108 -16.49 6.43 24.54
N PHE A 109 -16.93 7.58 25.03
CA PHE A 109 -17.40 7.79 26.40
C PHE A 109 -18.88 7.43 26.60
N ASP A 110 -19.67 7.48 25.53
CA ASP A 110 -21.10 7.12 25.51
C ASP A 110 -21.35 5.63 25.20
N HIS A 111 -20.28 4.88 24.86
CA HIS A 111 -20.29 3.45 24.59
C HIS A 111 -21.22 3.08 23.42
N ASP A 112 -21.34 3.97 22.44
CA ASP A 112 -22.17 3.77 21.26
C ASP A 112 -21.45 2.96 20.16
N GLY A 113 -20.16 2.67 20.37
CA GLY A 113 -19.30 1.93 19.44
C GLY A 113 -18.60 2.80 18.41
N THR A 114 -18.71 4.13 18.53
CA THR A 114 -18.04 5.10 17.66
C THR A 114 -17.18 6.07 18.47
N PRO A 115 -15.98 6.43 17.98
CA PRO A 115 -15.14 7.41 18.67
C PRO A 115 -15.81 8.79 18.72
N ASN A 116 -16.01 9.37 19.92
CA ASN A 116 -16.57 10.73 20.02
C ASN A 116 -15.58 11.79 19.49
N SER A 117 -14.27 11.52 19.50
CA SER A 117 -13.25 12.46 19.02
C SER A 117 -12.28 11.83 18.02
N MET A 118 -12.70 11.77 16.76
CA MET A 118 -11.85 11.29 15.66
C MET A 118 -10.54 12.09 15.52
N SER A 119 -10.53 13.36 15.92
CA SER A 119 -9.33 14.22 15.85
C SER A 119 -8.15 13.69 16.67
N VAL A 120 -8.41 13.06 17.82
CA VAL A 120 -7.38 12.46 18.69
C VAL A 120 -6.78 11.23 18.00
N HIS A 121 -7.63 10.36 17.43
CA HIS A 121 -7.19 9.19 16.68
C HIS A 121 -6.31 9.58 15.48
N VAL A 122 -6.72 10.62 14.73
CA VAL A 122 -5.93 11.18 13.64
C VAL A 122 -4.58 11.70 14.13
N ALA A 123 -4.56 12.51 15.19
CA ALA A 123 -3.32 13.10 15.71
C ALA A 123 -2.32 12.02 16.17
N LEU A 124 -2.80 11.05 16.95
CA LEU A 124 -1.97 9.93 17.41
C LEU A 124 -1.47 9.08 16.23
N SER A 125 -2.32 8.80 15.25
CA SER A 125 -1.93 8.06 14.04
C SER A 125 -0.81 8.78 13.27
N MET A 126 -0.94 10.09 13.06
CA MET A 126 0.07 10.88 12.33
C MET A 126 1.39 10.96 13.08
N ILE A 127 1.35 11.10 14.42
CA ILE A 127 2.55 11.05 15.26
C ILE A 127 3.19 9.66 15.18
N GLY A 128 2.40 8.59 15.32
CA GLY A 128 2.86 7.21 15.23
C GLY A 128 3.55 6.93 13.89
N LEU A 129 2.92 7.28 12.77
CA LEU A 129 3.47 7.12 11.42
C LEU A 129 4.76 7.91 11.20
N ALA A 130 4.86 9.14 11.72
CA ALA A 130 6.08 9.94 11.63
C ALA A 130 7.24 9.30 12.39
N LEU A 131 6.99 8.82 13.62
CA LEU A 131 7.98 8.13 14.43
C LEU A 131 8.41 6.80 13.78
N ILE A 132 7.46 6.03 13.23
CA ILE A 132 7.74 4.81 12.48
C ILE A 132 8.62 5.12 11.27
N ALA A 133 8.26 6.13 10.46
CA ALA A 133 9.01 6.48 9.26
C ALA A 133 10.45 6.92 9.57
N LEU A 134 10.67 7.65 10.66
CA LEU A 134 12.01 7.99 11.16
C LEU A 134 12.77 6.74 11.61
N GLY A 135 12.10 5.88 12.38
CA GLY A 135 12.64 4.63 12.92
C GLY A 135 13.07 3.65 11.83
N THR A 136 12.12 3.10 11.05
CA THR A 136 12.40 2.10 10.01
C THR A 136 13.36 2.63 8.95
N GLY A 137 13.17 3.87 8.49
CA GLY A 137 14.03 4.41 7.44
C GLY A 137 15.46 4.59 7.92
N GLY A 138 15.68 5.11 9.14
CA GLY A 138 17.04 5.31 9.62
C GLY A 138 17.79 4.03 10.03
N ILE A 139 17.09 2.94 10.40
CA ILE A 139 17.74 1.64 10.67
C ILE A 139 18.09 0.84 9.40
N LYS A 140 17.28 0.97 8.33
CA LYS A 140 17.45 0.22 7.05
C LYS A 140 18.89 0.19 6.50
N PRO A 141 19.60 1.33 6.36
CA PRO A 141 20.97 1.32 5.82
C PRO A 141 22.00 0.79 6.83
N CYS A 142 21.66 0.74 8.12
CA CYS A 142 22.58 0.40 9.18
C CYS A 142 22.61 -1.11 9.49
N VAL A 143 21.45 -1.79 9.51
CA VAL A 143 21.35 -3.19 9.98
C VAL A 143 22.06 -4.17 9.05
N SER A 144 21.82 -4.08 7.74
CA SER A 144 22.47 -4.95 6.75
C SER A 144 24.00 -4.76 6.74
N ALA A 145 24.45 -3.51 6.80
CA ALA A 145 25.87 -3.18 6.89
C ALA A 145 26.49 -3.68 8.20
N PHE A 146 25.79 -3.53 9.33
CA PHE A 146 26.25 -4.00 10.64
C PHE A 146 26.35 -5.53 10.71
N GLY A 147 25.43 -6.24 10.08
CA GLY A 147 25.50 -7.70 9.93
C GLY A 147 26.70 -8.16 9.09
N GLY A 148 26.98 -7.46 7.99
CA GLY A 148 28.17 -7.73 7.18
C GLY A 148 29.49 -7.49 7.92
N ASP A 149 29.54 -6.48 8.80
CA ASP A 149 30.72 -6.13 9.60
C ASP A 149 31.10 -7.20 10.66
N GLN A 150 30.26 -8.23 10.87
CA GLN A 150 30.54 -9.30 11.84
C GLN A 150 31.52 -10.35 11.33
N PHE A 151 31.88 -10.31 10.04
CA PHE A 151 32.79 -11.25 9.40
C PHE A 151 34.15 -10.61 9.13
N GLU A 152 35.23 -11.37 9.31
CA GLU A 152 36.60 -10.91 9.06
C GLU A 152 37.06 -11.17 7.61
N GLU A 153 38.17 -10.53 7.22
CA GLU A 153 38.80 -10.80 5.91
C GLU A 153 39.21 -12.28 5.83
N GLY A 154 38.73 -12.98 4.79
CA GLY A 154 38.88 -14.44 4.64
C GLY A 154 37.61 -15.27 4.93
N GLN A 155 36.58 -14.69 5.56
CA GLN A 155 35.30 -15.37 5.85
C GLN A 155 34.21 -15.14 4.79
N GLU A 156 34.59 -14.98 3.52
CA GLU A 156 33.66 -14.57 2.46
C GLU A 156 32.51 -15.56 2.23
N LYS A 157 32.79 -16.86 2.31
CA LYS A 157 31.78 -17.92 2.16
C LYS A 157 30.71 -17.85 3.26
N GLN A 158 31.11 -17.53 4.50
CA GLN A 158 30.19 -17.38 5.63
C GLN A 158 29.35 -16.10 5.50
N ARG A 159 29.98 -15.00 5.07
CA ARG A 159 29.31 -13.71 4.80
C ARG A 159 28.25 -13.85 3.70
N ASN A 160 28.55 -14.52 2.59
CA ASN A 160 27.58 -14.75 1.51
C ASN A 160 26.39 -15.58 2.00
N ARG A 161 26.65 -16.65 2.77
CA ARG A 161 25.58 -17.48 3.34
C ARG A 161 24.72 -16.72 4.35
N PHE A 162 25.31 -15.81 5.14
CA PHE A 162 24.55 -14.89 5.99
C PHE A 162 23.58 -14.03 5.19
N PHE A 163 24.03 -13.41 4.09
CA PHE A 163 23.14 -12.60 3.25
C PHE A 163 22.00 -13.42 2.62
N SER A 164 22.23 -14.70 2.28
CA SER A 164 21.15 -15.60 1.85
C SER A 164 20.12 -15.86 2.96
N ILE A 165 20.57 -16.11 4.20
CA ILE A 165 19.66 -16.31 5.36
C ILE A 165 18.93 -15.01 5.69
N PHE A 166 19.61 -13.87 5.62
CA PHE A 166 19.04 -12.56 5.83
C PHE A 166 17.93 -12.26 4.80
N TYR A 167 18.16 -12.59 3.54
CA TYR A 167 17.15 -12.48 2.48
C TYR A 167 15.95 -13.42 2.72
N LEU A 168 16.19 -14.65 3.18
CA LEU A 168 15.13 -15.57 3.57
C LEU A 168 14.29 -14.99 4.72
N ALA A 169 14.92 -14.41 5.74
CA ALA A 169 14.25 -13.79 6.89
C ALA A 169 13.37 -12.60 6.47
N ILE A 170 13.83 -11.76 5.53
CA ILE A 170 13.04 -10.66 4.97
C ILE A 170 11.77 -11.18 4.30
N ASN A 171 11.90 -12.15 3.39
CA ASN A 171 10.77 -12.69 2.65
C ASN A 171 9.81 -13.44 3.57
N ALA A 172 10.33 -14.22 4.52
CA ALA A 172 9.49 -14.92 5.51
C ALA A 172 8.71 -13.94 6.39
N GLY A 173 9.35 -12.87 6.87
CA GLY A 173 8.67 -11.82 7.66
C GLY A 173 7.58 -11.11 6.86
N SER A 174 7.86 -10.73 5.62
CA SER A 174 6.89 -10.11 4.72
C SER A 174 5.70 -11.04 4.41
N LEU A 175 5.98 -12.30 4.07
CA LEU A 175 4.96 -13.29 3.76
C LEU A 175 4.05 -13.57 4.97
N LEU A 176 4.63 -13.87 6.13
CA LEU A 176 3.84 -14.19 7.32
C LEU A 176 3.04 -13.00 7.83
N SER A 177 3.61 -11.80 7.80
CA SER A 177 2.92 -10.59 8.27
C SER A 177 1.71 -10.26 7.41
N THR A 178 1.83 -10.32 6.08
CA THR A 178 0.71 -10.04 5.16
C THR A 178 -0.41 -11.07 5.24
N ILE A 179 -0.16 -12.27 5.78
CA ILE A 179 -1.19 -13.27 6.06
C ILE A 179 -1.83 -13.04 7.44
N ILE A 180 -0.99 -12.93 8.47
CA ILE A 180 -1.42 -12.94 9.88
C ILE A 180 -2.09 -11.62 10.27
N THR A 181 -1.50 -10.46 9.93
CA THR A 181 -2.04 -9.18 10.43
C THR A 181 -3.44 -8.85 9.87
N PRO A 182 -3.78 -9.12 8.60
CA PRO A 182 -5.17 -9.00 8.14
C PRO A 182 -6.14 -9.96 8.83
N MET A 183 -5.70 -11.19 9.15
CA MET A 183 -6.54 -12.15 9.88
C MET A 183 -6.87 -11.65 11.29
N LEU A 184 -5.91 -10.99 11.95
CA LEU A 184 -6.14 -10.37 13.26
C LEU A 184 -7.11 -9.18 13.16
N ARG A 185 -7.01 -8.36 12.11
CA ARG A 185 -7.90 -7.20 11.88
C ARG A 185 -9.38 -7.59 11.81
N VAL A 186 -9.69 -8.72 11.16
CA VAL A 186 -11.09 -9.17 10.93
C VAL A 186 -11.75 -9.67 12.21
N GLN A 187 -10.99 -10.03 13.24
CA GLN A 187 -11.56 -10.40 14.53
C GLN A 187 -12.26 -9.20 15.16
N GLN A 188 -13.25 -9.48 16.00
CA GLN A 188 -13.91 -8.47 16.83
C GLN A 188 -13.19 -8.38 18.18
N CYS A 189 -12.87 -7.17 18.61
CA CYS A 189 -12.32 -6.93 19.95
C CYS A 189 -12.76 -5.57 20.48
N GLY A 190 -12.55 -5.36 21.78
CA GLY A 190 -12.88 -4.14 22.51
C GLY A 190 -13.28 -4.46 23.95
N ILE A 191 -13.22 -3.47 24.82
CA ILE A 191 -13.48 -3.66 26.26
C ILE A 191 -14.96 -3.43 26.52
N HIS A 192 -15.48 -2.31 26.03
CA HIS A 192 -16.87 -1.91 26.23
C HIS A 192 -17.68 -1.99 24.93
N SER A 193 -17.11 -1.55 23.82
CA SER A 193 -17.72 -1.65 22.49
C SER A 193 -17.01 -2.68 21.63
N THR A 194 -17.72 -3.32 20.68
CA THR A 194 -17.09 -4.28 19.75
C THR A 194 -16.70 -3.60 18.45
N GLN A 195 -15.42 -3.70 18.07
CA GLN A 195 -14.87 -3.12 16.84
C GLN A 195 -14.03 -4.14 16.07
N ALA A 196 -13.75 -3.86 14.79
CA ALA A 196 -12.72 -4.59 14.05
C ALA A 196 -11.36 -4.39 14.73
N CYS A 197 -10.61 -5.47 14.91
CA CYS A 197 -9.48 -5.49 15.83
C CYS A 197 -8.17 -4.91 15.25
N TYR A 198 -8.21 -3.65 14.81
CA TYR A 198 -7.01 -2.88 14.50
C TYR A 198 -6.02 -2.77 15.69
N PRO A 199 -6.46 -2.64 16.96
CA PRO A 199 -5.55 -2.62 18.10
C PRO A 199 -4.63 -3.85 18.18
N LEU A 200 -5.18 -5.04 17.96
CA LEU A 200 -4.38 -6.27 17.94
C LEU A 200 -3.54 -6.37 16.67
N ALA A 201 -4.11 -5.99 15.53
CA ALA A 201 -3.44 -6.06 14.24
C ALA A 201 -2.22 -5.12 14.13
N PHE A 202 -2.24 -3.95 14.81
CA PHE A 202 -1.08 -3.08 14.99
C PHE A 202 -0.25 -3.43 16.25
N GLY A 203 -0.89 -3.96 17.29
CA GLY A 203 -0.24 -4.34 18.55
C GLY A 203 0.73 -5.51 18.41
N VAL A 204 0.41 -6.52 17.59
CA VAL A 204 1.33 -7.65 17.32
C VAL A 204 2.62 -7.18 16.61
N PRO A 205 2.57 -6.38 15.53
CA PRO A 205 3.73 -5.67 14.98
C PRO A 205 4.51 -4.85 16.02
N ALA A 206 3.84 -4.15 16.93
CA ALA A 206 4.49 -3.36 17.99
C ALA A 206 5.26 -4.26 18.98
N ALA A 207 4.63 -5.35 19.44
CA ALA A 207 5.25 -6.33 20.33
C ALA A 207 6.45 -7.01 19.68
N LEU A 208 6.33 -7.42 18.40
CA LEU A 208 7.44 -8.00 17.66
C LEU A 208 8.59 -7.00 17.44
N MET A 209 8.30 -5.72 17.23
CA MET A 209 9.34 -4.69 17.16
C MET A 209 10.06 -4.50 18.50
N ALA A 210 9.33 -4.55 19.62
CA ALA A 210 9.93 -4.51 20.96
C ALA A 210 10.82 -5.75 21.20
N VAL A 211 10.36 -6.94 20.82
CA VAL A 211 11.16 -8.18 20.85
C VAL A 211 12.41 -8.03 19.99
N SER A 212 12.29 -7.49 18.78
CA SER A 212 13.42 -7.20 17.88
C SER A 212 14.49 -6.37 18.57
N LEU A 213 14.09 -5.27 19.22
CA LEU A 213 15.00 -4.40 19.96
C LEU A 213 15.67 -5.12 21.13
N ILE A 214 14.91 -5.87 21.94
CA ILE A 214 15.44 -6.61 23.10
C ILE A 214 16.46 -7.65 22.64
N VAL A 215 16.12 -8.46 21.64
CA VAL A 215 17.00 -9.49 21.06
C VAL A 215 18.28 -8.86 20.53
N PHE A 216 18.17 -7.75 19.79
CA PHE A 216 19.33 -7.05 19.27
C PHE A 216 20.24 -6.53 20.39
N VAL A 217 19.69 -5.95 21.47
CA VAL A 217 20.45 -5.44 22.62
C VAL A 217 21.11 -6.55 23.44
N ILE A 218 20.47 -7.72 23.59
CA ILE A 218 21.06 -8.88 24.28
C ILE A 218 22.35 -9.31 23.57
N GLY A 219 22.37 -9.33 22.24
CA GLY A 219 23.57 -9.62 21.45
C GLY A 219 24.70 -8.59 21.55
N SER A 220 24.49 -7.45 22.24
CA SER A 220 25.41 -6.30 22.23
C SER A 220 26.84 -6.58 22.70
N ARG A 221 27.04 -7.57 23.58
CA ARG A 221 28.38 -7.97 24.05
C ARG A 221 29.15 -8.82 23.03
N MET A 222 28.44 -9.37 22.04
CA MET A 222 28.97 -10.31 21.06
C MET A 222 29.26 -9.65 19.70
N TYR A 223 28.79 -8.42 19.49
CA TYR A 223 28.99 -7.72 18.22
C TYR A 223 30.35 -7.04 18.13
N LYS A 224 30.93 -7.12 16.93
CA LYS A 224 32.05 -6.27 16.53
C LYS A 224 31.51 -4.86 16.23
N LYS A 225 31.91 -3.88 17.04
CA LYS A 225 31.47 -2.48 16.93
C LYS A 225 32.59 -1.63 16.34
N LEU A 226 32.51 -1.37 15.04
CA LEU A 226 33.46 -0.51 14.34
C LEU A 226 33.27 0.96 14.73
N LYS A 227 34.37 1.72 14.75
CA LYS A 227 34.33 3.17 14.97
C LYS A 227 33.72 3.87 13.74
N PRO A 228 33.04 5.02 13.91
CA PRO A 228 32.48 5.77 12.80
C PRO A 228 33.57 6.14 11.77
N GLN A 229 33.35 5.75 10.52
CA GLN A 229 34.21 6.14 9.40
C GLN A 229 33.62 7.41 8.80
N GLY A 230 34.39 8.50 8.76
CA GLY A 230 33.89 9.83 8.44
C GLY A 230 33.05 9.92 7.15
N ASN A 231 32.25 10.98 7.05
CA ASN A 231 31.13 11.07 6.12
C ASN A 231 31.53 11.19 4.63
N VAL A 232 31.57 10.05 3.93
CA VAL A 232 31.84 9.96 2.48
C VAL A 232 30.77 10.73 1.69
N MET A 233 29.50 10.62 2.07
CA MET A 233 28.39 11.32 1.40
C MET A 233 28.59 12.85 1.45
N ALA A 234 28.99 13.40 2.59
CA ALA A 234 29.28 14.82 2.73
C ALA A 234 30.50 15.25 1.90
N LYS A 235 31.52 14.41 1.75
CA LYS A 235 32.66 14.68 0.85
C LYS A 235 32.19 14.77 -0.61
N VAL A 236 31.35 13.84 -1.06
CA VAL A 236 30.77 13.83 -2.41
C VAL A 236 29.95 15.10 -2.66
N VAL A 237 29.01 15.44 -1.77
CA VAL A 237 28.16 16.63 -1.91
C VAL A 237 28.99 17.92 -1.92
N LYS A 238 29.99 18.05 -1.04
CA LYS A 238 30.88 19.22 -1.02
C LYS A 238 31.74 19.33 -2.29
N CYS A 239 32.23 18.20 -2.82
CA CYS A 239 33.01 18.18 -4.05
C CYS A 239 32.16 18.61 -5.26
N ILE A 240 30.94 18.05 -5.39
CA ILE A 240 29.99 18.43 -6.44
C ILE A 240 29.61 19.92 -6.32
N GLY A 241 29.25 20.38 -5.12
CA GLY A 241 28.90 21.78 -4.88
C GLY A 241 30.06 22.74 -5.19
N PHE A 242 31.29 22.37 -4.85
CA PHE A 242 32.49 23.13 -5.20
C PHE A 242 32.69 23.17 -6.72
N ALA A 243 32.58 22.04 -7.42
CA ALA A 243 32.71 21.99 -8.88
C ALA A 243 31.68 22.89 -9.58
N ILE A 244 30.41 22.83 -9.15
CA ILE A 244 29.32 23.67 -9.70
C ILE A 244 29.60 25.16 -9.43
N LYS A 245 29.92 25.53 -8.18
CA LYS A 245 30.25 26.91 -7.82
C LYS A 245 31.43 27.44 -8.63
N ASN A 246 32.47 26.64 -8.79
CA ASN A 246 33.69 27.03 -9.51
C ASN A 246 33.43 27.15 -11.02
N ARG A 247 32.58 26.28 -11.59
CA ARG A 247 32.11 26.38 -12.98
C ARG A 247 31.34 27.67 -13.25
N PHE A 248 30.44 28.08 -12.33
CA PHE A 248 29.69 29.34 -12.48
C PHE A 248 30.59 30.56 -12.32
N ARG A 249 31.56 30.53 -11.39
CA ARG A 249 32.51 31.63 -11.17
C ARG A 249 33.46 31.86 -12.34
N HIS A 250 33.83 30.79 -13.05
CA HIS A 250 34.78 30.84 -14.18
C HIS A 250 34.09 30.67 -15.55
N ARG A 251 32.80 31.05 -15.68
CA ARG A 251 32.00 30.91 -16.92
C ARG A 251 32.43 31.88 -18.05
N SER A 252 33.38 32.77 -17.80
CA SER A 252 33.90 33.72 -18.80
C SER A 252 34.74 33.03 -19.88
N LYS A 253 34.73 33.56 -21.12
CA LYS A 253 35.54 33.08 -22.26
C LYS A 253 37.06 33.07 -21.99
N LYS A 254 37.53 33.69 -20.91
CA LYS A 254 38.94 33.74 -20.50
C LYS A 254 39.49 32.42 -19.96
N PHE A 255 38.65 31.45 -19.56
CA PHE A 255 39.10 30.17 -19.02
C PHE A 255 38.88 29.03 -20.04
N PRO A 256 39.88 28.15 -20.25
CA PRO A 256 39.73 27.00 -21.14
C PRO A 256 38.64 26.06 -20.62
N LYS A 257 37.81 25.53 -21.53
CA LYS A 257 36.78 24.55 -21.19
C LYS A 257 37.47 23.24 -20.76
N ARG A 258 37.08 22.70 -19.60
CA ARG A 258 37.51 21.36 -19.15
C ARG A 258 36.64 20.28 -19.83
N GLU A 259 37.19 19.08 -20.01
CA GLU A 259 36.49 17.94 -20.66
C GLU A 259 35.21 17.52 -19.93
N HIS A 260 35.24 17.47 -18.58
CA HIS A 260 34.06 17.20 -17.77
C HIS A 260 33.78 18.31 -16.75
N TRP A 261 32.51 18.55 -16.44
CA TRP A 261 32.11 19.62 -15.52
C TRP A 261 32.58 19.40 -14.06
N LEU A 262 32.85 18.16 -13.66
CA LEU A 262 33.44 17.85 -12.35
C LEU A 262 34.93 18.19 -12.26
N ASP A 263 35.63 18.38 -13.38
CA ASP A 263 37.07 18.67 -13.35
C ASP A 263 37.36 20.04 -12.72
N TRP A 264 36.36 20.91 -12.58
CA TRP A 264 36.44 22.16 -11.84
C TRP A 264 36.74 21.97 -10.33
N ALA A 265 36.66 20.73 -9.82
CA ALA A 265 37.07 20.38 -8.46
C ALA A 265 38.55 20.03 -8.29
N LYS A 266 39.32 19.84 -9.39
CA LYS A 266 40.74 19.41 -9.34
C LYS A 266 41.65 20.33 -8.51
N GLU A 267 41.27 21.59 -8.34
CA GLU A 267 42.02 22.57 -7.53
C GLU A 267 42.01 22.25 -6.03
N LYS A 268 41.02 21.50 -5.55
CA LYS A 268 40.80 21.25 -4.12
C LYS A 268 40.69 19.77 -3.76
N TYR A 269 40.27 18.94 -4.70
CA TYR A 269 39.98 17.53 -4.47
C TYR A 269 40.89 16.65 -5.32
N ASP A 270 41.23 15.49 -4.78
CA ASP A 270 42.05 14.49 -5.44
C ASP A 270 41.41 13.96 -6.73
N GLU A 271 42.23 13.66 -7.74
CA GLU A 271 41.76 13.19 -9.05
C GLU A 271 41.07 11.83 -8.96
N ARG A 272 41.54 10.94 -8.05
CA ARG A 272 40.88 9.65 -7.76
C ARG A 272 39.45 9.87 -7.29
N LEU A 273 39.26 10.77 -6.32
CA LEU A 273 37.93 11.10 -5.79
C LEU A 273 37.03 11.70 -6.88
N ILE A 274 37.55 12.60 -7.71
CA ILE A 274 36.80 13.22 -8.80
C ILE A 274 36.37 12.14 -9.82
N CYS A 275 37.25 11.21 -10.16
CA CYS A 275 36.94 10.09 -11.06
C CYS A 275 35.82 9.20 -10.49
N GLN A 276 35.93 8.81 -9.21
CA GLN A 276 34.91 8.03 -8.52
C GLN A 276 33.54 8.74 -8.51
N ILE A 277 33.51 10.06 -8.31
CA ILE A 277 32.25 10.84 -8.37
C ILE A 277 31.72 10.92 -9.81
N LYS A 278 32.57 10.98 -10.85
CA LYS A 278 32.11 10.90 -12.25
C LYS A 278 31.41 9.57 -12.52
N MET A 279 31.90 8.46 -11.96
CA MET A 279 31.25 7.15 -12.10
C MET A 279 29.88 7.11 -11.43
N VAL A 280 29.81 7.56 -10.17
CA VAL A 280 28.55 7.63 -9.41
C VAL A 280 27.53 8.54 -10.11
N THR A 281 27.94 9.71 -10.58
CA THR A 281 27.03 10.66 -11.25
C THR A 281 26.50 10.12 -12.58
N ARG A 282 27.26 9.30 -13.31
CA ARG A 282 26.76 8.60 -14.51
C ARG A 282 25.65 7.61 -14.17
N VAL A 283 25.78 6.85 -13.09
CA VAL A 283 24.73 5.92 -12.65
C VAL A 283 23.51 6.68 -12.10
N MET A 284 23.73 7.75 -11.32
CA MET A 284 22.62 8.60 -10.82
C MET A 284 21.84 9.27 -11.95
N PHE A 285 22.47 9.58 -13.07
CA PHE A 285 21.77 10.08 -14.25
C PHE A 285 20.82 9.03 -14.84
N LEU A 286 21.22 7.76 -14.85
CA LEU A 286 20.33 6.66 -15.23
C LEU A 286 19.18 6.46 -14.23
N TYR A 287 19.29 6.90 -12.98
CA TYR A 287 18.24 6.76 -11.98
C TYR A 287 17.06 7.73 -12.18
N ILE A 288 17.24 8.82 -12.92
CA ILE A 288 16.21 9.85 -13.10
C ILE A 288 14.84 9.29 -13.53
N PRO A 289 14.74 8.30 -14.44
CA PRO A 289 13.45 7.74 -14.87
C PRO A 289 12.89 6.65 -13.94
N LEU A 290 13.69 6.08 -13.04
CA LEU A 290 13.31 4.94 -12.18
C LEU A 290 12.16 5.24 -11.21
N PRO A 291 11.96 6.47 -10.65
CA PRO A 291 10.85 6.76 -9.76
C PRO A 291 9.48 6.36 -10.32
N MET A 292 9.29 6.41 -11.64
CA MET A 292 8.02 6.04 -12.26
C MET A 292 7.69 4.56 -12.05
N PHE A 293 8.69 3.67 -12.07
CA PHE A 293 8.47 2.25 -11.76
C PHE A 293 7.92 2.09 -10.34
N TRP A 294 8.54 2.76 -9.36
CA TRP A 294 8.13 2.69 -7.96
C TRP A 294 6.76 3.31 -7.70
N ALA A 295 6.40 4.36 -8.44
CA ALA A 295 5.07 4.96 -8.37
C ALA A 295 3.97 3.98 -8.78
N LEU A 296 4.24 3.04 -9.69
CA LEU A 296 3.30 1.96 -10.03
C LEU A 296 3.39 0.81 -9.03
N PHE A 297 4.60 0.35 -8.71
CA PHE A 297 4.83 -0.80 -7.85
C PHE A 297 4.21 -0.65 -6.45
N ASP A 298 4.35 0.52 -5.81
CA ASP A 298 3.86 0.73 -4.45
C ASP A 298 2.34 0.91 -4.36
N GLN A 299 1.62 1.07 -5.49
CA GLN A 299 0.14 1.17 -5.49
C GLN A 299 -0.54 -0.17 -5.17
N GLN A 300 0.19 -1.28 -5.22
CA GLN A 300 -0.32 -2.59 -4.79
C GLN A 300 -0.84 -2.58 -3.35
N GLY A 301 -0.29 -1.70 -2.50
CA GLY A 301 -0.67 -1.57 -1.09
C GLY A 301 -1.75 -0.52 -0.84
N SER A 302 -2.11 0.28 -1.85
CA SER A 302 -3.11 1.35 -1.76
C SER A 302 -4.27 1.11 -2.74
N ARG A 303 -4.16 1.59 -3.98
CA ARG A 303 -5.22 1.54 -5.01
C ARG A 303 -5.68 0.13 -5.32
N TRP A 304 -4.78 -0.86 -5.37
CA TRP A 304 -5.18 -2.25 -5.64
C TRP A 304 -5.90 -2.90 -4.45
N THR A 305 -5.52 -2.55 -3.21
CA THR A 305 -6.26 -2.95 -2.01
C THR A 305 -7.68 -2.35 -2.02
N LEU A 306 -7.81 -1.07 -2.41
CA LEU A 306 -9.12 -0.41 -2.57
C LEU A 306 -9.94 -1.02 -3.71
N GLN A 307 -9.31 -1.37 -4.84
CA GLN A 307 -9.98 -2.14 -5.90
C GLN A 307 -10.47 -3.49 -5.39
N ALA A 308 -9.71 -4.17 -4.52
CA ALA A 308 -10.15 -5.45 -3.96
C ALA A 308 -11.35 -5.32 -3.03
N THR A 309 -11.61 -4.17 -2.39
CA THR A 309 -12.79 -4.00 -1.50
C THR A 309 -14.12 -4.07 -2.25
N THR A 310 -14.12 -3.83 -3.57
CA THR A 310 -15.29 -3.91 -4.45
C THR A 310 -15.40 -5.24 -5.19
N MET A 311 -14.56 -6.22 -4.84
CA MET A 311 -14.54 -7.56 -5.44
C MET A 311 -15.06 -8.62 -4.47
N ASN A 312 -15.42 -9.79 -4.99
CA ASN A 312 -15.75 -10.97 -4.20
C ASN A 312 -14.47 -11.68 -3.73
N GLY A 313 -14.27 -11.76 -2.42
CA GLY A 313 -13.12 -12.42 -1.79
C GLY A 313 -13.23 -13.95 -1.66
N GLN A 314 -14.30 -14.58 -2.13
CA GLN A 314 -14.45 -16.03 -2.03
C GLN A 314 -13.68 -16.75 -3.16
N ILE A 315 -12.54 -17.36 -2.82
CA ILE A 315 -11.73 -18.17 -3.76
C ILE A 315 -11.85 -19.64 -3.33
N GLY A 316 -12.75 -20.37 -3.98
CA GLY A 316 -13.08 -21.73 -3.59
C GLY A 316 -13.66 -21.78 -2.17
N LEU A 317 -12.97 -22.49 -1.27
CA LEU A 317 -13.38 -22.63 0.13
C LEU A 317 -12.80 -21.54 1.06
N LEU A 318 -11.89 -20.70 0.56
CA LEU A 318 -11.19 -19.69 1.36
C LEU A 318 -11.78 -18.30 1.11
N LYS A 319 -12.08 -17.56 2.18
CA LYS A 319 -12.48 -16.14 2.11
C LYS A 319 -11.25 -15.28 2.32
N ILE A 320 -10.75 -14.68 1.24
CA ILE A 320 -9.60 -13.77 1.24
C ILE A 320 -10.09 -12.34 1.52
N GLN A 321 -9.33 -11.63 2.35
CA GLN A 321 -9.55 -10.22 2.63
C GLN A 321 -8.82 -9.33 1.61
N PRO A 322 -9.32 -8.12 1.31
CA PRO A 322 -8.69 -7.20 0.35
C PRO A 322 -7.20 -6.95 0.63
N ASP A 323 -6.85 -6.74 1.90
CA ASP A 323 -5.49 -6.48 2.38
C ASP A 323 -4.55 -7.71 2.29
N GLN A 324 -5.09 -8.93 2.18
CA GLN A 324 -4.32 -10.16 1.98
C GLN A 324 -3.85 -10.34 0.53
N MET A 325 -4.39 -9.58 -0.44
CA MET A 325 -3.94 -9.68 -1.83
C MET A 325 -2.46 -9.32 -2.00
N GLN A 326 -1.89 -8.53 -1.08
CA GLN A 326 -0.45 -8.23 -1.04
C GLN A 326 0.41 -9.48 -0.81
N THR A 327 -0.13 -10.54 -0.20
CA THR A 327 0.57 -11.82 -0.02
C THR A 327 0.92 -12.47 -1.36
N VAL A 328 0.10 -12.26 -2.40
CA VAL A 328 0.34 -12.80 -3.75
C VAL A 328 1.69 -12.34 -4.27
N ASN A 329 2.05 -11.06 -4.08
CA ASN A 329 3.36 -10.54 -4.50
C ASN A 329 4.51 -11.27 -3.77
N ALA A 330 4.41 -11.44 -2.44
CA ALA A 330 5.45 -12.12 -1.66
C ALA A 330 5.65 -13.59 -2.08
N ILE A 331 4.55 -14.32 -2.34
CA ILE A 331 4.61 -15.70 -2.84
C ILE A 331 5.26 -15.73 -4.23
N LEU A 332 4.83 -14.85 -5.13
CA LEU A 332 5.33 -14.79 -6.49
C LEU A 332 6.81 -14.44 -6.53
N ILE A 333 7.34 -13.56 -5.68
CA ILE A 333 8.77 -13.25 -5.64
C ILE A 333 9.58 -14.52 -5.33
N VAL A 334 9.18 -15.27 -4.29
CA VAL A 334 9.87 -16.49 -3.87
C VAL A 334 9.90 -17.55 -4.98
N ILE A 335 8.87 -17.59 -5.83
CA ILE A 335 8.77 -18.52 -6.95
C ILE A 335 9.49 -18.00 -8.20
N MET A 336 9.30 -16.73 -8.56
CA MET A 336 9.75 -16.15 -9.82
C MET A 336 11.25 -15.87 -9.82
N VAL A 337 11.87 -15.53 -8.69
CA VAL A 337 13.33 -15.31 -8.64
C VAL A 337 14.10 -16.56 -9.10
N PRO A 338 13.90 -17.76 -8.51
CA PRO A 338 14.53 -18.99 -9.00
C PRO A 338 14.19 -19.32 -10.46
N ILE A 339 12.95 -19.11 -10.90
CA ILE A 339 12.52 -19.40 -12.28
C ILE A 339 13.25 -18.49 -13.27
N MET A 340 13.35 -17.19 -12.97
CA MET A 340 14.03 -16.23 -13.84
C MET A 340 15.51 -16.58 -13.99
N ASP A 341 16.18 -16.91 -12.88
CA ASP A 341 17.62 -17.23 -12.88
C ASP A 341 17.94 -18.61 -13.47
N ALA A 342 17.17 -19.64 -13.12
CA ALA A 342 17.47 -21.02 -13.51
C ALA A 342 16.90 -21.43 -14.88
N VAL A 343 15.82 -20.78 -15.33
CA VAL A 343 15.09 -21.17 -16.54
C VAL A 343 15.09 -20.06 -17.57
N VAL A 344 14.57 -18.87 -17.23
CA VAL A 344 14.33 -17.81 -18.23
C VAL A 344 15.63 -17.23 -18.79
N TYR A 345 16.55 -16.77 -17.94
CA TYR A 345 17.81 -16.19 -18.41
C TYR A 345 18.68 -17.18 -19.20
N PRO A 346 18.85 -18.45 -18.79
CA PRO A 346 19.57 -19.44 -19.58
C PRO A 346 18.91 -19.73 -20.94
N LEU A 347 17.58 -19.76 -21.02
CA LEU A 347 16.88 -19.95 -22.29
C LEU A 347 17.09 -18.75 -23.24
N ILE A 348 17.01 -17.52 -22.72
CA ILE A 348 17.29 -16.31 -23.51
C ILE A 348 18.74 -16.32 -24.01
N ALA A 349 19.69 -16.75 -23.17
CA ALA A 349 21.09 -16.91 -23.56
C ALA A 349 21.26 -17.97 -24.66
N LYS A 350 20.53 -19.09 -24.61
CA LYS A 350 20.50 -20.10 -25.68
C LYS A 350 19.94 -19.56 -27.00
N CYS A 351 19.05 -18.58 -26.96
CA CYS A 351 18.54 -17.88 -28.14
C CYS A 351 19.54 -16.85 -28.73
N GLY A 352 20.75 -16.73 -28.18
CA GLY A 352 21.78 -15.81 -28.67
C GLY A 352 21.54 -14.33 -28.34
N LEU A 353 20.56 -14.03 -27.49
CA LEU A 353 20.23 -12.66 -27.09
C LEU A 353 21.03 -12.25 -25.86
N ASN A 354 21.94 -11.28 -26.04
CA ASN A 354 22.65 -10.66 -24.91
C ASN A 354 21.70 -9.80 -24.08
N PHE A 355 21.22 -10.34 -22.98
CA PHE A 355 20.26 -9.69 -22.09
C PHE A 355 20.98 -8.92 -20.97
N THR A 356 21.51 -7.75 -21.33
CA THR A 356 22.25 -6.87 -20.40
C THR A 356 21.36 -6.35 -19.27
N SER A 357 21.96 -5.94 -18.15
CA SER A 357 21.22 -5.46 -16.98
C SER A 357 20.26 -4.30 -17.28
N LEU A 358 20.63 -3.39 -18.18
CA LEU A 358 19.77 -2.27 -18.56
C LEU A 358 18.60 -2.71 -19.47
N ARG A 359 18.81 -3.73 -20.33
CA ARG A 359 17.74 -4.32 -21.13
C ARG A 359 16.73 -5.04 -20.25
N LYS A 360 17.20 -5.79 -19.25
CA LYS A 360 16.38 -6.41 -18.20
C LYS A 360 15.51 -5.36 -17.51
N MET A 361 16.12 -4.29 -17.00
CA MET A 361 15.37 -3.19 -16.36
C MET A 361 14.30 -2.57 -17.29
N THR A 362 14.61 -2.41 -18.58
CA THR A 362 13.64 -1.91 -19.58
C THR A 362 12.45 -2.87 -19.72
N VAL A 363 12.69 -4.18 -19.82
CA VAL A 363 11.63 -5.20 -19.84
C VAL A 363 10.80 -5.15 -18.56
N GLY A 364 11.44 -4.98 -17.40
CA GLY A 364 10.73 -4.87 -16.13
C GLY A 364 9.79 -3.65 -16.07
N MET A 365 10.20 -2.49 -16.58
CA MET A 365 9.32 -1.33 -16.71
C MET A 365 8.15 -1.58 -17.66
N PHE A 366 8.38 -2.30 -18.77
CA PHE A 366 7.34 -2.67 -19.71
C PHE A 366 6.31 -3.63 -19.09
N LEU A 367 6.76 -4.66 -18.37
CA LEU A 367 5.89 -5.59 -17.64
C LEU A 367 5.03 -4.86 -16.60
N ALA A 368 5.61 -3.93 -15.85
CA ALA A 368 4.89 -3.11 -14.88
C ALA A 368 3.83 -2.20 -15.54
N SER A 369 4.10 -1.66 -16.73
CA SER A 369 3.11 -0.90 -17.51
C SER A 369 1.94 -1.80 -17.93
N MET A 370 2.21 -3.02 -18.41
CA MET A 370 1.17 -3.99 -18.75
C MET A 370 0.36 -4.45 -17.53
N ALA A 371 0.96 -4.54 -16.34
CA ALA A 371 0.25 -4.84 -15.11
C ALA A 371 -0.86 -3.81 -14.82
N PHE A 372 -0.60 -2.53 -15.11
CA PHE A 372 -1.60 -1.46 -14.94
C PHE A 372 -2.66 -1.45 -16.05
N VAL A 373 -2.33 -1.90 -17.26
CA VAL A 373 -3.34 -2.16 -18.29
C VAL A 373 -4.28 -3.28 -17.83
N ALA A 374 -3.75 -4.36 -17.27
CA ALA A 374 -4.56 -5.43 -16.69
C ALA A 374 -5.44 -4.92 -15.53
N ALA A 375 -4.87 -4.08 -14.64
CA ALA A 375 -5.63 -3.46 -13.55
C ALA A 375 -6.76 -2.54 -14.03
N ALA A 376 -6.53 -1.80 -15.12
CA ALA A 376 -7.56 -0.99 -15.76
C ALA A 376 -8.70 -1.84 -16.33
N ILE A 377 -8.37 -2.95 -17.00
CA ILE A 377 -9.38 -3.89 -17.54
C ILE A 377 -10.23 -4.47 -16.41
N VAL A 378 -9.59 -4.93 -15.33
CA VAL A 378 -10.31 -5.44 -14.15
C VAL A 378 -11.20 -4.36 -13.55
N GLN A 379 -10.73 -3.12 -13.45
CA GLN A 379 -11.53 -2.01 -12.94
C GLN A 379 -12.77 -1.73 -13.80
N VAL A 380 -12.62 -1.75 -15.13
CA VAL A 380 -13.77 -1.55 -16.04
C VAL A 380 -14.83 -2.63 -15.85
N GLU A 381 -14.44 -3.89 -15.63
CA GLU A 381 -15.41 -4.96 -15.36
C GLU A 381 -16.08 -4.80 -13.99
N ILE A 382 -15.36 -4.30 -12.97
CA ILE A 382 -15.95 -3.97 -11.67
C ILE A 382 -16.97 -2.83 -11.82
N ASP A 383 -16.59 -1.75 -12.51
CA ASP A 383 -17.41 -0.54 -12.63
C ASP A 383 -18.76 -0.83 -13.33
N LYS A 384 -18.81 -1.79 -14.27
CA LYS A 384 -20.06 -2.26 -14.89
C LYS A 384 -21.06 -2.87 -13.90
N THR A 385 -20.58 -3.38 -12.76
CA THR A 385 -21.39 -4.07 -11.74
C THR A 385 -21.71 -3.18 -10.54
N LEU A 386 -21.07 -2.01 -10.43
CA LEU A 386 -21.29 -1.10 -9.31
C LEU A 386 -22.52 -0.20 -9.56
N PRO A 387 -23.36 0.02 -8.54
CA PRO A 387 -24.50 0.92 -8.68
C PRO A 387 -24.04 2.38 -8.79
N VAL A 388 -24.66 3.15 -9.68
CA VAL A 388 -24.39 4.59 -9.82
C VAL A 388 -25.14 5.35 -8.74
N PHE A 389 -24.41 6.06 -7.88
CA PHE A 389 -24.97 6.92 -6.82
C PHE A 389 -25.13 8.36 -7.32
N PRO A 390 -26.12 9.12 -6.81
CA PRO A 390 -26.37 10.50 -7.25
C PRO A 390 -25.18 11.40 -6.89
N LYS A 391 -24.75 12.27 -7.80
CA LYS A 391 -23.64 13.21 -7.59
C LYS A 391 -24.15 14.66 -7.64
N GLY A 392 -23.63 15.53 -6.76
CA GLY A 392 -23.94 16.96 -6.78
C GLY A 392 -25.42 17.27 -6.54
N ASN A 393 -26.09 17.84 -7.55
CA ASN A 393 -27.50 18.27 -7.49
C ASN A 393 -28.50 17.19 -7.96
N GLU A 394 -28.04 15.95 -8.12
CA GLU A 394 -28.88 14.82 -8.50
C GLU A 394 -29.60 14.22 -7.29
N VAL A 395 -30.78 13.67 -7.52
CA VAL A 395 -31.52 12.81 -6.58
C VAL A 395 -31.92 11.53 -7.30
N GLN A 396 -31.95 10.43 -6.56
CA GLN A 396 -32.41 9.14 -7.06
C GLN A 396 -33.69 8.69 -6.35
N VAL A 397 -34.69 8.27 -7.11
CA VAL A 397 -35.99 7.80 -6.60
C VAL A 397 -36.28 6.40 -7.11
N LYS A 398 -36.54 5.47 -6.20
CA LYS A 398 -37.09 4.14 -6.51
C LYS A 398 -38.55 4.12 -6.12
N VAL A 399 -39.39 3.44 -6.89
CA VAL A 399 -40.81 3.30 -6.55
C VAL A 399 -41.08 1.86 -6.18
N LEU A 400 -41.70 1.65 -5.02
CA LEU A 400 -42.10 0.34 -4.51
C LEU A 400 -43.61 0.34 -4.25
N ASN A 401 -44.33 -0.46 -5.01
CA ASN A 401 -45.75 -0.68 -4.81
C ASN A 401 -45.96 -1.75 -3.73
N ILE A 402 -46.40 -1.34 -2.54
CA ILE A 402 -46.72 -2.22 -1.41
C ILE A 402 -48.23 -2.47 -1.29
N GLY A 403 -49.04 -1.93 -2.22
CA GLY A 403 -50.48 -2.14 -2.28
C GLY A 403 -50.89 -3.33 -3.14
N ASN A 404 -52.20 -3.59 -3.15
CA ASN A 404 -52.80 -4.73 -3.86
C ASN A 404 -53.24 -4.43 -5.29
N ASN A 405 -53.11 -3.18 -5.74
CA ASN A 405 -53.53 -2.75 -7.08
C ASN A 405 -52.33 -2.30 -7.91
N SER A 406 -52.45 -2.34 -9.24
CA SER A 406 -51.47 -1.74 -10.13
C SER A 406 -51.46 -0.21 -9.99
N MET A 407 -50.28 0.37 -9.85
CA MET A 407 -50.09 1.81 -9.64
C MET A 407 -49.26 2.43 -10.78
N SER A 408 -49.61 3.64 -11.19
CA SER A 408 -48.87 4.43 -12.17
C SER A 408 -48.31 5.68 -11.52
N VAL A 409 -46.98 5.86 -11.58
CA VAL A 409 -46.29 7.04 -11.05
C VAL A 409 -45.67 7.81 -12.20
N SER A 410 -46.16 9.03 -12.41
CA SER A 410 -45.67 9.96 -13.43
C SER A 410 -44.65 10.90 -12.81
N PHE A 411 -43.42 10.83 -13.31
CA PHE A 411 -42.33 11.79 -13.08
C PHE A 411 -42.27 12.79 -14.25
N PRO A 412 -41.51 13.89 -14.13
CA PRO A 412 -41.27 14.79 -15.25
C PRO A 412 -40.55 14.06 -16.40
N GLY A 413 -41.27 13.82 -17.49
CA GLY A 413 -40.74 13.17 -18.70
C GLY A 413 -40.82 11.64 -18.75
N THR A 414 -41.18 10.96 -17.66
CA THR A 414 -41.25 9.49 -17.60
C THR A 414 -42.41 9.03 -16.73
N THR A 415 -43.15 8.01 -17.15
CA THR A 415 -44.17 7.36 -16.32
C THR A 415 -43.80 5.90 -16.11
N VAL A 416 -43.94 5.43 -14.87
CA VAL A 416 -43.70 4.04 -14.49
C VAL A 416 -45.00 3.41 -14.06
N THR A 417 -45.29 2.22 -14.60
CA THR A 417 -46.40 1.36 -14.18
C THR A 417 -45.84 0.18 -13.38
N LEU A 418 -46.44 -0.08 -12.22
CA LEU A 418 -46.04 -1.13 -11.29
C LEU A 418 -47.22 -2.04 -11.00
N ASP A 419 -47.02 -3.34 -11.17
CA ASP A 419 -47.96 -4.36 -10.73
C ASP A 419 -48.02 -4.43 -9.20
N GLN A 420 -48.98 -5.18 -8.67
CA GLN A 420 -49.09 -5.46 -7.23
C GLN A 420 -47.77 -6.02 -6.68
N MET A 421 -47.34 -5.52 -5.52
CA MET A 421 -46.14 -6.00 -4.81
C MET A 421 -44.89 -6.08 -5.72
N SER A 422 -44.62 -4.99 -6.43
CA SER A 422 -43.50 -4.85 -7.38
C SER A 422 -42.74 -3.54 -7.18
N GLN A 423 -41.51 -3.48 -7.69
CA GLN A 423 -40.65 -2.30 -7.62
C GLN A 423 -40.07 -1.95 -8.98
N THR A 424 -39.58 -0.72 -9.14
CA THR A 424 -38.72 -0.38 -10.29
C THR A 424 -37.41 -1.16 -10.25
N HIS A 425 -36.95 -1.60 -11.42
CA HIS A 425 -35.69 -2.34 -11.56
C HIS A 425 -34.48 -1.51 -11.11
N GLU A 426 -34.45 -0.22 -11.47
CA GLU A 426 -33.37 0.71 -11.13
C GLU A 426 -33.90 1.93 -10.38
N PHE A 427 -32.98 2.67 -9.75
CA PHE A 427 -33.26 4.00 -9.24
C PHE A 427 -33.33 4.99 -10.41
N LEU A 428 -34.40 5.78 -10.47
CA LEU A 428 -34.55 6.84 -11.45
C LEU A 428 -33.77 8.08 -10.98
N THR A 429 -32.86 8.59 -11.81
CA THR A 429 -32.03 9.77 -11.48
C THR A 429 -32.65 11.03 -12.06
N PHE A 430 -32.73 12.09 -11.25
CA PHE A 430 -33.25 13.40 -11.65
C PHE A 430 -32.37 14.52 -11.08
N ASP A 431 -32.25 15.63 -11.82
CA ASP A 431 -31.80 16.89 -11.20
C ASP A 431 -32.89 17.38 -10.25
N VAL A 432 -32.53 17.74 -9.02
CA VAL A 432 -33.49 18.22 -7.99
C VAL A 432 -34.33 19.39 -8.50
N ASN A 433 -33.72 20.31 -9.27
CA ASN A 433 -34.41 21.46 -9.86
C ASN A 433 -35.41 21.10 -10.96
N LYS A 434 -35.28 19.92 -11.58
CA LYS A 434 -36.17 19.45 -12.65
C LYS A 434 -37.27 18.55 -12.13
N LEU A 435 -37.18 18.09 -10.88
CA LEU A 435 -38.18 17.25 -10.23
C LEU A 435 -39.37 18.10 -9.73
N THR A 436 -40.09 18.71 -10.68
CA THR A 436 -41.13 19.72 -10.39
C THR A 436 -42.46 19.13 -9.91
N SER A 437 -42.82 17.93 -10.35
CA SER A 437 -44.01 17.22 -9.88
C SER A 437 -43.89 15.71 -10.06
N ILE A 438 -44.38 14.96 -9.07
CA ILE A 438 -44.53 13.51 -9.13
C ILE A 438 -45.99 13.22 -8.84
N ASN A 439 -46.67 12.47 -9.71
CA ASN A 439 -48.10 12.20 -9.59
C ASN A 439 -48.37 10.69 -9.55
N ILE A 440 -49.19 10.25 -8.60
CA ILE A 440 -49.61 8.86 -8.44
C ILE A 440 -51.04 8.71 -8.96
N SER A 441 -51.29 7.68 -9.76
CA SER A 441 -52.61 7.35 -10.29
C SER A 441 -52.83 5.84 -10.31
N SER A 442 -54.08 5.42 -10.35
CA SER A 442 -54.49 4.04 -10.64
C SER A 442 -55.63 4.07 -11.65
N ALA A 443 -55.95 2.93 -12.26
CA ALA A 443 -57.01 2.86 -13.28
C ALA A 443 -58.32 3.48 -12.76
N GLY A 444 -58.78 4.55 -13.42
CA GLY A 444 -60.02 5.27 -13.08
C GLY A 444 -59.94 6.22 -11.88
N SER A 445 -58.78 6.42 -11.25
CA SER A 445 -58.59 7.36 -10.13
C SER A 445 -57.91 8.67 -10.59
N PRO A 446 -58.22 9.82 -9.95
CA PRO A 446 -57.53 11.07 -10.22
C PRO A 446 -56.05 10.99 -9.80
N ALA A 447 -55.20 11.73 -10.49
CA ALA A 447 -53.78 11.81 -10.17
C ALA A 447 -53.56 12.64 -8.89
N THR A 448 -52.88 12.06 -7.90
CA THR A 448 -52.53 12.76 -6.64
C THR A 448 -51.05 13.18 -6.68
N PRO A 449 -50.73 14.45 -6.41
CA PRO A 449 -49.33 14.90 -6.34
C PRO A 449 -48.65 14.41 -5.06
N VAL A 450 -47.39 13.99 -5.20
CA VAL A 450 -46.48 13.65 -4.10
C VAL A 450 -45.81 14.94 -3.61
N THR A 451 -46.02 15.27 -2.34
CA THR A 451 -45.42 16.43 -1.69
C THR A 451 -44.29 15.95 -0.79
N TYR A 452 -43.05 16.14 -1.23
CA TYR A 452 -41.87 15.81 -0.43
C TYR A 452 -40.69 16.69 -0.86
N ASN A 453 -39.83 17.06 0.09
CA ASN A 453 -38.60 17.78 -0.21
C ASN A 453 -37.45 16.79 -0.42
N PHE A 454 -37.12 16.55 -1.69
CA PHE A 454 -36.05 15.63 -2.07
C PHE A 454 -34.68 16.25 -1.82
N GLU A 455 -33.89 15.61 -0.95
CA GLU A 455 -32.53 16.08 -0.67
C GLU A 455 -31.55 15.69 -1.79
N GLN A 456 -30.75 16.67 -2.25
CA GLN A 456 -29.69 16.45 -3.23
C GLN A 456 -28.64 15.46 -2.70
N GLY A 457 -28.12 14.61 -3.58
CA GLY A 457 -27.10 13.60 -3.25
C GLY A 457 -27.62 12.40 -2.46
N HIS A 458 -28.95 12.24 -2.32
CA HIS A 458 -29.56 11.14 -1.58
C HIS A 458 -30.47 10.26 -2.44
N ARG A 459 -30.55 8.98 -2.06
CA ARG A 459 -31.54 8.03 -2.56
C ARG A 459 -32.81 8.03 -1.72
N HIS A 460 -33.95 7.93 -2.39
CA HIS A 460 -35.26 7.86 -1.77
C HIS A 460 -36.07 6.70 -2.36
N THR A 461 -36.86 6.05 -1.52
CA THR A 461 -37.86 5.07 -1.95
C THR A 461 -39.26 5.66 -1.73
N LEU A 462 -40.03 5.78 -2.81
CA LEU A 462 -41.44 6.15 -2.79
C LEU A 462 -42.27 4.86 -2.63
N LEU A 463 -42.81 4.66 -1.43
CA LEU A 463 -43.77 3.62 -1.11
C LEU A 463 -45.17 4.07 -1.56
N VAL A 464 -45.88 3.24 -2.33
CA VAL A 464 -47.26 3.52 -2.75
C VAL A 464 -48.15 2.32 -2.45
N TRP A 465 -49.35 2.57 -1.92
CA TRP A 465 -50.35 1.53 -1.69
C TRP A 465 -51.78 1.94 -2.05
N GLY A 466 -51.95 3.17 -2.53
CA GLY A 466 -53.19 3.65 -3.14
C GLY A 466 -52.98 4.99 -3.85
N PRO A 467 -53.97 5.48 -4.61
CA PRO A 467 -53.85 6.71 -5.41
C PRO A 467 -53.49 7.94 -4.58
N SER A 468 -53.96 8.01 -3.34
CA SER A 468 -53.68 9.11 -2.39
C SER A 468 -52.90 8.63 -1.15
N HIS A 469 -52.38 7.41 -1.18
CA HIS A 469 -51.67 6.79 -0.06
C HIS A 469 -50.24 6.44 -0.45
N TYR A 470 -49.31 7.25 0.04
CA TYR A 470 -47.89 7.11 -0.24
C TYR A 470 -47.03 7.57 0.95
N ARG A 471 -45.76 7.15 0.93
CA ARG A 471 -44.73 7.65 1.83
C ARG A 471 -43.38 7.66 1.12
N VAL A 472 -42.62 8.74 1.30
CA VAL A 472 -41.24 8.82 0.82
C VAL A 472 -40.31 8.51 1.98
N VAL A 473 -39.43 7.54 1.78
CA VAL A 473 -38.41 7.15 2.74
C VAL A 473 -37.04 7.54 2.20
N LYS A 474 -36.21 8.16 3.04
CA LYS A 474 -34.79 8.39 2.75
C LYS A 474 -34.03 7.10 3.00
N ASP A 475 -33.38 6.57 1.97
CA ASP A 475 -32.78 5.23 2.05
C ASP A 475 -31.54 5.21 2.95
N GLY A 476 -30.77 6.29 3.01
CA GLY A 476 -29.50 6.35 3.75
C GLY A 476 -28.36 5.50 3.15
N LEU A 477 -28.65 4.66 2.15
CA LEU A 477 -27.69 3.82 1.45
C LEU A 477 -27.12 4.55 0.21
N ASN A 478 -26.25 5.53 0.45
CA ASN A 478 -25.58 6.33 -0.59
C ASN A 478 -24.23 5.76 -1.03
N GLN A 479 -23.83 4.61 -0.49
CA GLN A 479 -22.63 3.87 -0.87
C GLN A 479 -22.95 2.37 -0.82
N LYS A 480 -22.21 1.58 -1.60
CA LYS A 480 -22.35 0.12 -1.56
C LYS A 480 -21.89 -0.40 -0.19
N PRO A 481 -22.60 -1.35 0.45
CA PRO A 481 -22.15 -1.93 1.71
C PRO A 481 -20.69 -2.40 1.65
N GLU A 482 -19.90 -1.97 2.64
CA GLU A 482 -18.46 -2.25 2.72
C GLU A 482 -18.17 -3.40 3.70
N LYS A 483 -16.89 -3.73 3.90
CA LYS A 483 -16.42 -4.74 4.89
C LYS A 483 -16.99 -6.16 4.69
N GLY A 484 -17.58 -6.42 3.53
CA GLY A 484 -18.29 -7.67 3.25
C GLY A 484 -19.58 -7.86 4.03
N GLU A 485 -20.12 -6.75 4.53
CA GLU A 485 -21.46 -6.69 5.07
C GLU A 485 -22.48 -6.49 3.96
N ASN A 486 -23.74 -6.67 4.33
CA ASN A 486 -24.89 -6.63 3.44
C ASN A 486 -25.98 -5.83 4.13
N GLY A 487 -26.55 -4.86 3.41
CA GLY A 487 -27.61 -4.00 3.93
C GLY A 487 -28.95 -4.73 3.93
N VAL A 488 -29.67 -4.68 5.03
CA VAL A 488 -31.04 -5.20 5.13
C VAL A 488 -31.92 -4.11 5.71
N ARG A 489 -33.09 -3.87 5.11
CA ARG A 489 -34.16 -3.08 5.71
C ARG A 489 -35.50 -3.80 5.63
N PHE A 490 -36.42 -3.43 6.51
CA PHE A 490 -37.77 -3.98 6.53
C PHE A 490 -38.80 -2.89 6.19
N VAL A 491 -39.81 -3.25 5.41
CA VAL A 491 -40.97 -2.41 5.10
C VAL A 491 -42.21 -3.02 5.74
N ASN A 492 -42.96 -2.20 6.45
CA ASN A 492 -44.19 -2.58 7.11
C ASN A 492 -45.40 -2.21 6.26
N THR A 493 -46.26 -3.18 5.93
CA THR A 493 -47.55 -2.94 5.25
C THR A 493 -48.77 -3.10 6.18
N PHE A 494 -48.56 -3.23 7.49
CA PHE A 494 -49.61 -3.31 8.51
C PHE A 494 -50.01 -1.91 8.99
N ASP A 495 -51.14 -1.84 9.70
CA ASP A 495 -51.70 -0.58 10.22
C ASP A 495 -51.07 -0.17 11.57
N GLU A 496 -50.51 -1.13 12.31
CA GLU A 496 -49.70 -0.92 13.51
C GLU A 496 -48.21 -1.14 13.24
N SER A 497 -47.36 -0.68 14.17
CA SER A 497 -45.93 -0.90 14.08
C SER A 497 -45.53 -2.33 14.48
N PHE A 498 -44.38 -2.77 13.97
CA PHE A 498 -43.77 -4.03 14.39
C PHE A 498 -42.29 -3.87 14.69
N ASN A 499 -41.77 -4.84 15.44
CA ASN A 499 -40.34 -5.00 15.67
C ASN A 499 -39.82 -6.21 14.90
N VAL A 500 -38.57 -6.15 14.44
CA VAL A 500 -37.89 -7.31 13.84
C VAL A 500 -36.60 -7.58 14.58
N THR A 501 -36.35 -8.84 14.92
CA THR A 501 -35.08 -9.27 15.49
C THR A 501 -34.36 -10.18 14.51
N MET A 502 -33.18 -9.77 14.06
CA MET A 502 -32.37 -10.49 13.07
C MET A 502 -30.93 -10.62 13.60
N ASP A 503 -30.47 -11.85 13.83
CA ASP A 503 -29.09 -12.16 14.28
C ASP A 503 -28.60 -11.28 15.46
N GLY A 504 -29.48 -11.02 16.45
CA GLY A 504 -29.18 -10.21 17.64
C GLY A 504 -29.37 -8.71 17.48
N LYS A 505 -29.53 -8.18 16.26
CA LYS A 505 -29.90 -6.78 16.02
C LYS A 505 -31.42 -6.61 15.97
N VAL A 506 -31.91 -5.49 16.49
CA VAL A 506 -33.35 -5.19 16.57
C VAL A 506 -33.68 -3.98 15.72
N TYR A 507 -34.71 -4.10 14.89
CA TYR A 507 -35.41 -3.00 14.25
C TYR A 507 -36.60 -2.65 15.12
N ILE A 508 -36.56 -1.46 15.71
CA ILE A 508 -37.56 -1.00 16.68
C ILE A 508 -38.56 -0.11 15.96
N ASP A 509 -39.84 -0.33 16.25
CA ASP A 509 -40.98 0.51 15.89
C ASP A 509 -41.01 0.86 14.39
N VAL A 510 -40.98 -0.18 13.54
CA VAL A 510 -41.19 0.00 12.11
C VAL A 510 -42.65 0.40 11.90
N THR A 511 -42.89 1.71 11.89
CA THR A 511 -44.22 2.31 11.79
C THR A 511 -45.01 1.86 10.56
N SER A 512 -46.33 1.95 10.66
CA SER A 512 -47.27 1.57 9.60
C SER A 512 -46.93 2.21 8.25
N HIS A 513 -46.95 1.40 7.19
CA HIS A 513 -46.67 1.81 5.81
C HIS A 513 -45.35 2.59 5.67
N ASN A 514 -44.32 2.16 6.42
CA ASN A 514 -43.00 2.78 6.46
C ASN A 514 -41.89 1.75 6.31
N ALA A 515 -40.66 2.22 6.08
CA ALA A 515 -39.47 1.38 6.09
C ALA A 515 -38.53 1.73 7.24
N SER A 516 -37.81 0.73 7.73
CA SER A 516 -36.72 0.92 8.66
C SER A 516 -35.47 1.50 7.97
N ALA A 517 -34.55 2.05 8.76
CA ALA A 517 -33.18 2.26 8.28
C ALA A 517 -32.52 0.92 7.93
N TYR A 518 -31.53 0.93 7.04
CA TYR A 518 -30.70 -0.24 6.78
C TYR A 518 -29.84 -0.57 8.00
N GLN A 519 -29.74 -1.86 8.31
CA GLN A 519 -28.69 -2.38 9.18
C GLN A 519 -27.85 -3.39 8.41
N PHE A 520 -26.60 -3.57 8.83
CA PHE A 520 -25.61 -4.34 8.09
C PHE A 520 -25.31 -5.69 8.75
N PHE A 521 -25.23 -6.75 7.94
CA PHE A 521 -25.01 -8.12 8.41
C PHE A 521 -23.90 -8.81 7.62
N PRO A 522 -23.12 -9.72 8.25
CA PRO A 522 -22.15 -10.53 7.54
C PRO A 522 -22.84 -11.50 6.57
N SER A 523 -22.08 -11.99 5.59
CA SER A 523 -22.57 -12.90 4.56
C SER A 523 -23.23 -14.17 5.12
N GLY A 524 -24.13 -14.76 4.34
CA GLY A 524 -24.85 -16.00 4.65
C GLY A 524 -26.33 -15.79 4.93
N ALA A 525 -27.07 -16.89 5.09
CA ALA A 525 -28.48 -16.85 5.45
C ALA A 525 -28.65 -16.51 6.94
N LYS A 526 -29.59 -15.63 7.25
CA LYS A 526 -29.87 -15.13 8.59
C LYS A 526 -31.32 -15.39 8.94
N SER A 527 -31.55 -15.96 10.12
CA SER A 527 -32.90 -16.12 10.66
C SER A 527 -33.34 -14.83 11.33
N PHE A 528 -34.60 -14.46 11.14
CA PHE A 528 -35.20 -13.31 11.79
C PHE A 528 -36.64 -13.59 12.22
N ILE A 529 -37.09 -12.83 13.21
CA ILE A 529 -38.42 -12.97 13.82
C ILE A 529 -39.13 -11.63 13.76
N VAL A 530 -40.39 -11.63 13.32
CA VAL A 530 -41.26 -10.47 13.30
C VAL A 530 -42.17 -10.48 14.52
N HIS A 531 -42.13 -9.41 15.30
CA HIS A 531 -42.92 -9.22 16.51
C HIS A 531 -43.95 -8.12 16.25
N SER A 532 -45.22 -8.52 16.08
CA SER A 532 -46.35 -7.60 15.94
C SER A 532 -47.53 -8.09 16.76
N PRO A 533 -48.26 -7.19 17.45
CA PRO A 533 -49.52 -7.53 18.12
C PRO A 533 -50.61 -7.99 17.16
N GLU A 534 -50.53 -7.62 15.86
CA GLU A 534 -51.51 -8.03 14.85
C GLU A 534 -51.29 -9.46 14.31
N ILE A 535 -50.19 -10.13 14.66
CA ILE A 535 -49.91 -11.49 14.20
C ILE A 535 -50.57 -12.50 15.16
N SER A 536 -51.48 -13.32 14.63
CA SER A 536 -52.12 -14.39 15.39
C SER A 536 -51.07 -15.38 15.94
N PRO A 537 -51.23 -15.90 17.19
CA PRO A 537 -50.32 -16.89 17.77
C PRO A 537 -50.19 -18.19 16.96
N GLN A 538 -51.14 -18.47 16.05
CA GLN A 538 -51.13 -19.64 15.17
C GLN A 538 -50.25 -19.44 13.92
N CYS A 539 -49.84 -18.20 13.64
CA CYS A 539 -49.05 -17.86 12.48
C CYS A 539 -47.55 -18.05 12.72
N LYS A 540 -46.85 -18.51 11.68
CA LYS A 540 -45.39 -18.54 11.67
C LYS A 540 -44.84 -17.12 11.63
N ASN A 541 -44.01 -16.75 12.60
CA ASN A 541 -43.38 -15.43 12.69
C ASN A 541 -41.85 -15.45 12.49
N ASN A 542 -41.28 -16.63 12.23
CA ASN A 542 -39.86 -16.81 11.94
C ASN A 542 -39.62 -17.00 10.44
N PHE A 543 -38.64 -16.27 9.93
CA PHE A 543 -38.28 -16.26 8.52
C PHE A 543 -36.78 -16.42 8.36
N THR A 544 -36.37 -16.79 7.15
CA THR A 544 -34.95 -16.90 6.78
C THR A 544 -34.71 -15.94 5.63
N SER A 545 -33.64 -15.15 5.73
CA SER A 545 -33.22 -14.21 4.70
C SER A 545 -32.79 -14.96 3.43
N SER A 546 -32.72 -14.24 2.30
CA SER A 546 -31.90 -14.68 1.18
C SER A 546 -30.44 -14.85 1.63
N SER A 547 -29.65 -15.61 0.88
CA SER A 547 -28.21 -15.69 1.12
C SER A 547 -27.60 -14.31 0.90
N LEU A 548 -27.14 -13.67 1.97
CA LEU A 548 -26.54 -12.35 1.89
C LEU A 548 -25.12 -12.48 1.31
N GLU A 549 -24.92 -11.99 0.10
CA GLU A 549 -23.65 -12.08 -0.63
C GLU A 549 -22.94 -10.73 -0.67
N PHE A 550 -21.61 -10.75 -0.53
CA PHE A 550 -20.75 -9.58 -0.26
C PHE A 550 -21.18 -8.30 -1.00
N GLY A 551 -21.48 -7.24 -0.23
CA GLY A 551 -21.79 -5.90 -0.77
C GLY A 551 -23.22 -5.75 -1.29
N SER A 552 -24.11 -6.71 -1.04
CA SER A 552 -25.52 -6.64 -1.45
C SER A 552 -26.37 -5.83 -0.49
N ALA A 553 -27.51 -5.33 -0.97
CA ALA A 553 -28.53 -4.73 -0.12
C ALA A 553 -29.93 -5.18 -0.53
N PHE A 554 -30.80 -5.42 0.46
CA PHE A 554 -32.13 -5.97 0.26
C PHE A 554 -33.20 -5.23 1.10
N THR A 555 -34.39 -5.14 0.52
CA THR A 555 -35.62 -4.69 1.17
C THR A 555 -36.55 -5.88 1.38
N TYR A 556 -36.89 -6.14 2.64
CA TYR A 556 -37.81 -7.18 3.06
C TYR A 556 -39.18 -6.52 3.35
N VAL A 557 -40.16 -6.73 2.48
CA VAL A 557 -41.51 -6.23 2.68
C VAL A 557 -42.33 -7.29 3.39
N ILE A 558 -42.78 -6.97 4.61
CA ILE A 558 -43.65 -7.82 5.40
C ILE A 558 -45.10 -7.50 5.04
N THR A 559 -45.78 -8.49 4.48
CA THR A 559 -47.14 -8.37 3.93
C THR A 559 -48.11 -9.28 4.68
N ARG A 560 -49.42 -9.11 4.48
CA ARG A 560 -50.46 -9.93 5.10
C ARG A 560 -51.10 -10.84 4.04
N LYS A 561 -51.15 -12.14 4.33
CA LYS A 561 -51.92 -13.13 3.54
C LYS A 561 -53.41 -13.02 3.84
N GLU A 562 -54.22 -13.67 3.01
CA GLU A 562 -55.67 -13.77 3.20
C GLU A 562 -56.06 -14.43 4.54
N ASP A 563 -55.21 -15.33 5.07
CA ASP A 563 -55.39 -15.98 6.38
C ASP A 563 -54.96 -15.09 7.58
N GLY A 564 -54.52 -13.86 7.32
CA GLY A 564 -54.04 -12.91 8.34
C GLY A 564 -52.59 -13.13 8.77
N CYS A 565 -51.93 -14.18 8.31
CA CYS A 565 -50.53 -14.45 8.64
C CYS A 565 -49.55 -13.58 7.84
N PRO A 566 -48.37 -13.28 8.40
CA PRO A 566 -47.34 -12.53 7.69
C PRO A 566 -46.76 -13.34 6.53
N ASP A 567 -46.54 -12.68 5.39
CA ASP A 567 -45.73 -13.18 4.28
C ASP A 567 -44.56 -12.24 4.01
N LEU A 568 -43.59 -12.76 3.27
CA LEU A 568 -42.37 -12.02 2.96
C LEU A 568 -42.16 -11.87 1.46
N LYS A 569 -42.05 -10.62 1.01
CA LYS A 569 -41.55 -10.28 -0.32
C LYS A 569 -40.16 -9.67 -0.22
N ILE A 570 -39.22 -10.18 -1.01
CA ILE A 570 -37.81 -9.75 -0.99
C ILE A 570 -37.52 -8.99 -2.28
N PHE A 571 -36.91 -7.82 -2.12
CA PHE A 571 -36.44 -6.99 -3.21
C PHE A 571 -34.94 -6.76 -3.08
N GLU A 572 -34.22 -6.93 -4.18
CA GLU A 572 -32.82 -6.56 -4.27
C GLU A 572 -32.70 -5.06 -4.58
N ASP A 573 -31.93 -4.35 -3.76
CA ASP A 573 -31.63 -2.92 -3.93
C ASP A 573 -30.26 -2.69 -4.51
N ILE A 574 -29.29 -3.49 -4.08
CA ILE A 574 -27.93 -3.51 -4.61
C ILE A 574 -27.50 -4.95 -4.80
N SER A 575 -27.05 -5.27 -6.01
CA SER A 575 -26.52 -6.58 -6.36
C SER A 575 -25.19 -6.88 -5.66
N PRO A 576 -24.92 -8.15 -5.31
CA PRO A 576 -23.65 -8.55 -4.72
C PRO A 576 -22.47 -8.33 -5.68
N ASN A 577 -21.25 -8.26 -5.13
CA ASN A 577 -20.05 -8.21 -5.95
C ASN A 577 -19.86 -9.55 -6.70
N THR A 578 -19.86 -9.52 -8.02
CA THR A 578 -19.74 -10.73 -8.86
C THR A 578 -18.30 -10.97 -9.34
N ILE A 579 -17.50 -9.91 -9.47
CA ILE A 579 -16.12 -9.99 -9.95
C ILE A 579 -15.22 -10.55 -8.84
N ASN A 580 -14.56 -11.68 -9.09
CA ASN A 580 -13.73 -12.37 -8.10
C ASN A 580 -12.34 -11.73 -7.95
N MET A 581 -11.83 -11.59 -6.72
CA MET A 581 -10.47 -11.08 -6.42
C MET A 581 -9.36 -11.86 -7.15
N ALA A 582 -9.58 -13.12 -7.52
CA ALA A 582 -8.65 -13.91 -8.33
C ALA A 582 -8.28 -13.23 -9.66
N LEU A 583 -9.14 -12.35 -10.20
CA LEU A 583 -8.85 -11.58 -11.42
C LEU A 583 -7.74 -10.54 -11.22
N GLN A 584 -7.31 -10.24 -9.98
CA GLN A 584 -6.11 -9.47 -9.72
C GLN A 584 -4.81 -10.30 -9.84
N ILE A 585 -4.87 -11.64 -9.89
CA ILE A 585 -3.66 -12.47 -9.98
C ILE A 585 -2.82 -12.13 -11.23
N PRO A 586 -3.39 -11.92 -12.44
CA PRO A 586 -2.62 -11.53 -13.62
C PRO A 586 -1.85 -10.20 -13.46
N GLN A 587 -2.46 -9.15 -12.88
CA GLN A 587 -1.74 -7.88 -12.64
C GLN A 587 -0.63 -8.05 -11.59
N TYR A 588 -0.87 -8.83 -10.52
CA TYR A 588 0.17 -9.18 -9.55
C TYR A 588 1.30 -9.98 -10.20
N PHE A 589 0.99 -10.96 -11.05
CA PHE A 589 1.99 -11.72 -11.78
C PHE A 589 2.89 -10.84 -12.64
N LEU A 590 2.30 -9.93 -13.42
CA LEU A 590 3.04 -9.02 -14.30
C LEU A 590 3.90 -8.03 -13.51
N ILE A 591 3.37 -7.43 -12.44
CA ILE A 591 4.14 -6.47 -11.63
C ILE A 591 5.28 -7.17 -10.87
N THR A 592 5.08 -8.39 -10.35
CA THR A 592 6.13 -9.16 -9.68
C THR A 592 7.22 -9.60 -10.65
N CYS A 593 6.85 -10.08 -11.84
CA CYS A 593 7.84 -10.37 -12.89
C CYS A 593 8.62 -9.10 -13.26
N GLY A 594 7.92 -7.97 -13.36
CA GLY A 594 8.52 -6.65 -13.55
C GLY A 594 9.53 -6.30 -12.47
N GLU A 595 9.16 -6.47 -11.19
CA GLU A 595 10.00 -6.24 -10.01
C GLU A 595 11.26 -7.12 -10.03
N VAL A 596 11.13 -8.43 -10.25
CA VAL A 596 12.27 -9.34 -10.25
C VAL A 596 13.30 -8.93 -11.31
N VAL A 597 12.83 -8.62 -12.52
CA VAL A 597 13.74 -8.28 -13.63
C VAL A 597 14.26 -6.84 -13.50
N PHE A 598 13.50 -5.91 -12.91
CA PHE A 598 13.90 -4.52 -12.71
C PHE A 598 14.73 -4.28 -11.44
N SER A 599 14.20 -4.64 -10.28
CA SER A 599 14.73 -4.27 -8.96
C SER A 599 15.97 -5.07 -8.61
N VAL A 600 15.93 -6.41 -8.71
CA VAL A 600 17.08 -7.29 -8.39
C VAL A 600 18.25 -6.96 -9.31
N THR A 601 17.99 -6.93 -10.62
CA THR A 601 19.00 -6.57 -11.62
C THR A 601 19.51 -5.13 -11.47
N GLY A 602 18.62 -4.18 -11.15
CA GLY A 602 18.99 -2.78 -10.98
C GLY A 602 19.88 -2.56 -9.77
N LEU A 603 19.62 -3.24 -8.65
CA LEU A 603 20.50 -3.24 -7.48
C LEU A 603 21.86 -3.87 -7.79
N GLU A 604 21.90 -5.00 -8.49
CA GLU A 604 23.14 -5.65 -8.93
C GLU A 604 23.96 -4.74 -9.86
N PHE A 605 23.32 -4.15 -10.87
CA PHE A 605 23.92 -3.19 -11.80
C PHE A 605 24.55 -2.02 -11.04
N SER A 606 23.77 -1.43 -10.13
CA SER A 606 24.19 -0.29 -9.32
C SER A 606 25.39 -0.61 -8.45
N TYR A 607 25.42 -1.81 -7.87
CA TYR A 607 26.55 -2.30 -7.10
C TYR A 607 27.79 -2.53 -7.96
N SER A 608 27.63 -3.10 -9.18
CA SER A 608 28.73 -3.40 -10.10
C SER A 608 29.38 -2.16 -10.71
N GLN A 609 28.63 -1.07 -10.88
CA GLN A 609 29.11 0.19 -11.44
C GLN A 609 29.63 1.17 -10.37
N ALA A 610 29.51 0.81 -9.09
CA ALA A 610 29.92 1.65 -7.97
C ALA A 610 31.42 1.48 -7.63
N PRO A 611 32.15 2.59 -7.39
CA PRO A 611 33.46 2.54 -6.74
C PRO A 611 33.41 1.84 -5.39
N SER A 612 34.51 1.20 -4.99
CA SER A 612 34.59 0.38 -3.77
C SER A 612 34.18 1.14 -2.51
N ASN A 613 34.51 2.43 -2.43
CA ASN A 613 34.21 3.33 -1.32
C ASN A 613 32.89 4.12 -1.45
N MET A 614 32.12 3.98 -2.54
CA MET A 614 30.90 4.77 -2.81
C MET A 614 29.64 3.92 -3.06
N LYS A 615 29.70 2.61 -2.84
CA LYS A 615 28.53 1.71 -2.93
C LYS A 615 27.34 2.17 -2.09
N SER A 616 27.58 2.65 -0.87
CA SER A 616 26.53 3.17 0.02
C SER A 616 25.84 4.43 -0.53
N VAL A 617 26.58 5.30 -1.23
CA VAL A 617 26.04 6.51 -1.87
C VAL A 617 25.07 6.14 -3.00
N LEU A 618 25.43 5.14 -3.82
CA LEU A 618 24.54 4.65 -4.88
C LEU A 618 23.30 3.93 -4.34
N GLN A 619 23.44 3.17 -3.25
CA GLN A 619 22.31 2.55 -2.57
C GLN A 619 21.34 3.60 -2.02
N ALA A 620 21.86 4.68 -1.43
CA ALA A 620 21.03 5.79 -0.95
C ALA A 620 20.29 6.50 -2.09
N GLY A 621 20.96 6.71 -3.24
CA GLY A 621 20.32 7.23 -4.44
C GLY A 621 19.23 6.32 -4.98
N TRP A 622 19.41 4.99 -4.91
CA TRP A 622 18.39 4.03 -5.30
C TRP A 622 17.14 4.15 -4.41
N LEU A 623 17.30 4.16 -3.09
CA LEU A 623 16.18 4.34 -2.15
C LEU A 623 15.48 5.69 -2.35
N LEU A 624 16.24 6.74 -2.69
CA LEU A 624 15.66 8.04 -3.04
C LEU A 624 14.73 7.94 -4.26
N THR A 625 15.01 7.08 -5.24
CA THR A 625 14.08 6.88 -6.38
C THR A 625 12.73 6.31 -5.93
N VAL A 626 12.71 5.44 -4.91
CA VAL A 626 11.48 4.90 -4.32
C VAL A 626 10.70 6.02 -3.63
N ALA A 627 11.38 6.86 -2.86
CA ALA A 627 10.76 8.01 -2.19
C ALA A 627 10.14 8.98 -3.20
N VAL A 628 10.86 9.32 -4.27
CA VAL A 628 10.35 10.18 -5.35
C VAL A 628 9.17 9.54 -6.08
N GLY A 629 9.19 8.22 -6.30
CA GLY A 629 8.07 7.50 -6.90
C GLY A 629 6.78 7.65 -6.10
N ASN A 630 6.86 7.51 -4.78
CA ASN A 630 5.71 7.72 -3.90
C ASN A 630 5.24 9.19 -3.87
N ILE A 631 6.15 10.15 -4.00
CA ILE A 631 5.79 11.58 -4.14
C ILE A 631 5.05 11.83 -5.46
N ILE A 632 5.42 11.15 -6.55
CA ILE A 632 4.67 11.24 -7.83
C ILE A 632 3.22 10.79 -7.62
N VAL A 633 2.99 9.67 -6.92
CA VAL A 633 1.63 9.21 -6.62
C VAL A 633 0.87 10.24 -5.78
N LEU A 634 1.51 10.84 -4.77
CA LEU A 634 0.90 11.91 -3.97
C LEU A 634 0.46 13.10 -4.84
N ILE A 635 1.30 13.54 -5.78
CA ILE A 635 0.97 14.64 -6.69
C ILE A 635 -0.21 14.26 -7.59
N VAL A 636 -0.20 13.04 -8.14
CA VAL A 636 -1.28 12.57 -9.03
C VAL A 636 -2.58 12.38 -8.27
N ALA A 637 -2.57 11.79 -7.07
CA ALA A 637 -3.75 11.61 -6.23
C ALA A 637 -4.30 12.93 -5.68
N GLY A 638 -3.44 13.91 -5.42
CA GLY A 638 -3.83 15.23 -4.91
C GLY A 638 -4.29 16.21 -6.00
N ALA A 639 -3.66 16.18 -7.18
CA ALA A 639 -3.99 17.07 -8.30
C ALA A 639 -5.00 16.44 -9.29
N GLY A 640 -5.07 15.11 -9.35
CA GLY A 640 -5.97 14.38 -10.22
C GLY A 640 -7.38 14.36 -9.67
N GLN A 641 -8.24 15.22 -10.19
CA GLN A 641 -9.69 15.08 -10.04
C GLN A 641 -10.22 13.99 -11.00
N PHE A 642 -9.61 12.80 -10.98
CA PHE A 642 -10.11 11.69 -11.78
C PHE A 642 -11.41 11.19 -11.15
N SER A 643 -12.51 11.24 -11.90
CA SER A 643 -13.79 10.70 -11.44
C SER A 643 -13.79 9.17 -11.46
N GLU A 644 -12.99 8.57 -12.35
CA GLU A 644 -12.95 7.12 -12.59
C GLU A 644 -11.56 6.53 -12.30
N GLN A 645 -11.52 5.43 -11.55
CA GLN A 645 -10.27 4.78 -11.13
C GLN A 645 -9.56 4.07 -12.28
N TRP A 646 -10.28 3.53 -13.26
CA TRP A 646 -9.67 2.87 -14.43
C TRP A 646 -8.84 3.85 -15.26
N ALA A 647 -9.26 5.12 -15.33
CA ALA A 647 -8.56 6.16 -16.07
C ALA A 647 -7.21 6.50 -15.41
N GLU A 648 -7.16 6.49 -14.07
CA GLU A 648 -5.91 6.64 -13.30
C GLU A 648 -4.94 5.50 -13.63
N TYR A 649 -5.41 4.25 -13.70
CA TYR A 649 -4.57 3.12 -14.07
C TYR A 649 -4.01 3.23 -15.50
N VAL A 650 -4.84 3.64 -16.47
CA VAL A 650 -4.39 3.86 -17.86
C VAL A 650 -3.36 4.99 -17.94
N LEU A 651 -3.55 6.08 -17.18
CA LEU A 651 -2.59 7.18 -17.11
C LEU A 651 -1.23 6.68 -16.61
N PHE A 652 -1.20 5.95 -15.49
CA PHE A 652 0.04 5.39 -14.94
C PHE A 652 0.71 4.39 -15.90
N ALA A 653 -0.08 3.55 -16.58
CA ALA A 653 0.43 2.64 -17.61
C ALA A 653 1.11 3.41 -18.75
N GLY A 654 0.46 4.45 -19.28
CA GLY A 654 0.97 5.29 -20.37
C GLY A 654 2.22 6.08 -19.97
N LEU A 655 2.23 6.67 -18.76
CA LEU A 655 3.39 7.38 -18.23
C LEU A 655 4.60 6.45 -18.07
N LEU A 656 4.41 5.25 -17.51
CA LEU A 656 5.52 4.30 -17.38
C LEU A 656 5.99 3.78 -18.74
N LEU A 657 5.09 3.61 -19.73
CA LEU A 657 5.49 3.23 -21.08
C LEU A 657 6.37 4.31 -21.74
N ALA A 658 5.99 5.58 -21.61
CA ALA A 658 6.81 6.70 -22.10
C ALA A 658 8.19 6.73 -21.41
N VAL A 659 8.21 6.55 -20.09
CA VAL A 659 9.45 6.46 -19.30
C VAL A 659 10.30 5.25 -19.70
N CYS A 660 9.68 4.11 -19.99
CA CYS A 660 10.35 2.91 -20.47
C CYS A 660 11.08 3.17 -21.79
N ILE A 661 10.44 3.88 -22.74
CA ILE A 661 11.07 4.28 -24.00
C ILE A 661 12.25 5.23 -23.76
N ILE A 662 12.09 6.23 -22.89
CA ILE A 662 13.18 7.16 -22.52
C ILE A 662 14.35 6.41 -21.89
N PHE A 663 14.07 5.50 -20.95
CA PHE A 663 15.08 4.69 -20.29
C PHE A 663 15.80 3.77 -21.28
N ALA A 664 15.08 3.16 -22.23
CA ALA A 664 15.67 2.33 -23.28
C ALA A 664 16.65 3.12 -24.16
N ILE A 665 16.30 4.37 -24.51
CA ILE A 665 17.18 5.28 -25.25
C ILE A 665 18.42 5.63 -24.41
N MET A 666 18.23 6.03 -23.14
CA MET A 666 19.33 6.33 -22.23
C MET A 666 20.27 5.13 -22.03
N ALA A 667 19.72 3.93 -21.89
CA ALA A 667 20.45 2.69 -21.75
C ALA A 667 21.30 2.36 -22.98
N ARG A 668 20.81 2.67 -24.19
CA ARG A 668 21.56 2.46 -25.45
C ARG A 668 22.82 3.32 -25.53
N PHE A 669 22.79 4.52 -24.94
CA PHE A 669 23.95 5.43 -24.90
C PHE A 669 24.82 5.25 -23.66
N TYR A 670 24.47 4.34 -22.76
CA TYR A 670 25.24 4.10 -21.54
C TYR A 670 26.48 3.25 -21.81
N THR A 671 27.63 3.76 -21.39
CA THR A 671 28.90 3.03 -21.41
C THR A 671 29.16 2.39 -20.06
N TYR A 672 29.21 1.06 -20.01
CA TYR A 672 29.60 0.32 -18.82
C TYR A 672 31.06 0.63 -18.43
N ILE A 673 31.29 0.86 -17.14
CA ILE A 673 32.62 1.09 -16.58
C ILE A 673 32.91 -0.05 -15.60
N ASN A 674 34.11 -0.60 -15.64
CA ASN A 674 34.58 -1.52 -14.60
C ASN A 674 35.32 -0.73 -13.51
N PRO A 675 34.73 -0.50 -12.31
CA PRO A 675 35.38 0.29 -11.27
C PRO A 675 36.69 -0.30 -10.79
N ALA A 676 36.82 -1.63 -10.77
CA ALA A 676 38.03 -2.31 -10.32
C ALA A 676 39.22 -2.02 -11.24
N GLU A 677 39.00 -1.99 -12.56
CA GLU A 677 40.05 -1.66 -13.53
C GLU A 677 40.51 -0.21 -13.39
N VAL A 678 39.56 0.72 -13.22
CA VAL A 678 39.87 2.15 -13.04
C VAL A 678 40.63 2.38 -11.73
N GLU A 679 40.20 1.76 -10.63
CA GLU A 679 40.89 1.86 -9.33
C GLU A 679 42.29 1.24 -9.38
N ALA A 680 42.45 0.10 -10.05
CA ALA A 680 43.76 -0.53 -10.23
C ALA A 680 44.73 0.34 -11.04
N GLN A 681 44.25 1.11 -12.02
CA GLN A 681 45.08 2.08 -12.75
C GLN A 681 45.63 3.17 -11.83
N PHE A 682 44.79 3.76 -10.96
CA PHE A 682 45.25 4.74 -9.98
C PHE A 682 46.26 4.15 -8.99
N ASP A 683 46.03 2.94 -8.51
CA ASP A 683 46.95 2.26 -7.58
C ASP A 683 48.32 2.01 -8.24
N MET A 684 48.36 1.69 -9.55
CA MET A 684 49.60 1.54 -10.32
C MET A 684 50.30 2.88 -10.56
N ASP A 685 49.57 3.95 -10.86
CA ASP A 685 50.14 5.28 -11.09
C ASP A 685 50.69 5.90 -9.80
N GLU A 686 50.02 5.68 -8.66
CA GLU A 686 50.55 6.02 -7.34
C GLU A 686 51.85 5.26 -7.06
N LYS A 687 51.88 3.93 -7.27
CA LYS A 687 53.10 3.12 -7.10
C LYS A 687 54.26 3.64 -7.96
N LYS A 688 54.01 4.02 -9.22
CA LYS A 688 55.04 4.62 -10.09
C LYS A 688 55.55 5.95 -9.56
N LYS A 689 54.67 6.81 -9.01
CA LYS A 689 55.08 8.08 -8.36
C LYS A 689 55.95 7.87 -7.12
N TYR A 690 55.67 6.85 -6.33
CA TYR A 690 56.50 6.51 -5.15
C TYR A 690 57.86 5.95 -5.57
N LEU A 691 57.90 4.99 -6.49
CA LEU A 691 59.15 4.42 -7.02
C LEU A 691 60.04 5.45 -7.73
N GLY A 692 59.45 6.45 -8.40
CA GLY A 692 60.20 7.56 -9.03
C GLY A 692 60.71 8.62 -8.04
N LYS A 693 60.24 8.63 -6.79
CA LYS A 693 60.76 9.51 -5.73
C LYS A 693 61.95 8.89 -5.00
N ASP A 694 61.97 7.56 -4.85
CA ASP A 694 63.10 6.85 -4.22
C ASP A 694 64.35 6.80 -5.10
N SER A 695 64.25 7.10 -6.40
CA SER A 695 65.40 7.27 -7.30
C SER A 695 66.11 8.63 -7.19
N LEU A 696 65.74 9.47 -6.21
CA LEU A 696 66.31 10.82 -6.02
C LEU A 696 67.25 10.96 -4.81
N TYR A 697 67.79 9.86 -4.29
CA TYR A 697 68.96 9.91 -3.40
C TYR A 697 70.24 9.82 -4.24
N PRO A 698 71.21 10.74 -4.07
CA PRO A 698 72.47 10.65 -4.79
C PRO A 698 73.19 9.36 -4.35
N LYS A 699 73.61 8.55 -5.31
CA LYS A 699 74.62 7.52 -5.06
C LYS A 699 75.84 8.22 -4.46
N LEU A 700 76.12 7.93 -3.20
CA LEU A 700 77.36 8.33 -2.56
C LEU A 700 78.44 7.41 -3.13
N ASP A 701 79.25 7.93 -4.06
CA ASP A 701 80.49 7.26 -4.47
C ASP A 701 81.38 7.13 -3.25
N THR A 702 81.60 5.89 -2.81
CA THR A 702 82.59 5.52 -1.81
C THR A 702 83.76 4.86 -2.53
N ASP A 703 84.60 5.71 -3.14
CA ASP A 703 85.95 5.36 -3.55
C ASP A 703 86.92 5.82 -2.45
N VAL A 704 87.18 4.96 -1.46
CA VAL A 704 88.39 5.03 -0.63
C VAL A 704 88.81 3.61 -0.22
N GLN A 705 89.89 3.17 -0.86
CA GLN A 705 91.02 2.35 -0.36
C GLN A 705 90.82 1.49 0.89
N THR A 706 91.16 0.19 0.77
CA THR A 706 92.19 -0.38 1.65
C THR A 706 92.93 -1.54 0.98
N GLN A 707 94.25 -1.42 1.01
CA GLN A 707 95.24 -2.46 0.75
C GLN A 707 95.15 -3.56 1.81
N MET A 708 95.18 -4.83 1.37
CA MET A 708 96.02 -5.96 1.81
C MET A 708 95.38 -7.28 1.43
#